data_AF-A0A821CQY1-F1
#
_entry.id   AF-A0A821CQY1-F1
#
_cell.length_a   1.000
_cell.length_b   1.000
_cell.length_c   1.000
_cell.angle_alpha   90.00
_cell.angle_beta   90.00
_cell.angle_gamma   90.00
#
_symmetry.space_group_name_H-M   'P 1'
#
loop_
_entity.id
_entity.type
_entity.pdbx_description
1 polymer ?
#
loop_
_entity_poly.entity_id
_entity_poly.type
_entity_poly.pdbx_seq_one_letter_code
_entity_poly.pdbx_strand_id
1 'polypeptide(L)'
;MSSTTQTAASPIVVNTWPFINATRNAFATLLTPGATCLDAVEVGCRTCEDEQCDGSVGWGSHPDENGETTLDALIMDGSTMSVGAVANLHRIKNAIGVARAVLRYSTHSLLVGESATKFAIDMGFKEEDLHSNASIEAWNKWKSSNCQPNYRRNVQPDPTTSCGPYTPKFEAGKIYTYTDEEIPSHRPLPDGEHDTIGMLAVDPNGNMAAGASTNGLQFKIPGRVADSALIGSGAYVDNEVGGACATGDGDVMQRFVPSYHVVQLMRQGTAPDEACSDAIARIAKFYPNFTGAVLALGKDGRHGAACHDRNHPKGFGDYVIVPKIIHLPIKHPRSTRITQIAAGRAHSIVLTDNSGLFSFGNNSFGQCARQIVSDEIYKNSMLIHSFNIDLNDNDDKIIDIICGQDHTLFLSEKGRVYACGLNTDGQLGVGHYECVSRPERVRGDIENEHIVQLASKGDSILALNKAGDLFGWGNNEYRQLGISDDPVDSPKSFQCAKPRHLNFRDGSSLKNIKSIASGGSLCSAVDQQGKLYMWGFGLLGFGPKHTTIDIPQEIPLELFGLNEFNRDVKIDHVTCGLLSTAAITNNGELFMWGKNRYGSLGVEFDEDSPMPMRVFVPARVTSVALGPDHTFALCKGYV
;
A
#
# COMPACT_ATOMS: atom_id res chain seq x y z
N MET A 1 -21.96 -34.27 -16.89
CA MET A 1 -22.26 -32.86 -16.60
C MET A 1 -21.60 -32.56 -15.25
N SER A 2 -20.39 -32.00 -15.27
CA SER A 2 -19.66 -31.64 -14.05
C SER A 2 -20.18 -30.28 -13.59
N SER A 3 -20.84 -30.23 -12.43
CA SER A 3 -21.21 -28.99 -11.77
C SER A 3 -19.95 -28.38 -11.18
N THR A 4 -19.38 -27.37 -11.86
CA THR A 4 -18.42 -26.46 -11.27
C THR A 4 -19.08 -25.76 -10.08
N THR A 5 -18.72 -26.18 -8.86
CA THR A 5 -19.00 -25.41 -7.64
C THR A 5 -18.19 -24.12 -7.72
N GLN A 6 -18.86 -23.05 -8.15
CA GLN A 6 -18.36 -21.69 -8.12
C GLN A 6 -18.09 -21.35 -6.65
N THR A 7 -16.83 -21.17 -6.28
CA THR A 7 -16.44 -20.68 -4.95
C THR A 7 -17.08 -19.31 -4.76
N ALA A 8 -17.99 -19.18 -3.79
CA ALA A 8 -18.63 -17.92 -3.44
C ALA A 8 -17.55 -16.86 -3.17
N ALA A 9 -17.58 -15.75 -3.91
CA ALA A 9 -16.70 -14.63 -3.66
C ALA A 9 -17.01 -14.05 -2.27
N SER A 10 -15.99 -13.61 -1.53
CA SER A 10 -16.25 -12.86 -0.29
C SER A 10 -17.00 -11.57 -0.61
N PRO A 11 -18.00 -11.17 0.19
CA PRO A 11 -18.68 -9.90 -0.01
C PRO A 11 -17.67 -8.76 0.13
N ILE A 12 -17.77 -7.75 -0.73
CA ILE A 12 -16.86 -6.60 -0.72
C ILE A 12 -17.69 -5.32 -0.92
N VAL A 13 -17.33 -4.28 -0.18
CA VAL A 13 -17.80 -2.91 -0.39
C VAL A 13 -16.58 -2.01 -0.54
N VAL A 14 -16.63 -1.10 -1.51
CA VAL A 14 -15.62 -0.07 -1.71
C VAL A 14 -16.30 1.26 -1.99
N ASN A 15 -15.73 2.35 -1.51
CA ASN A 15 -16.21 3.70 -1.78
C ASN A 15 -15.07 4.70 -1.95
N THR A 16 -15.39 5.85 -2.52
CA THR A 16 -14.50 7.01 -2.58
C THR A 16 -14.37 7.65 -1.20
N TRP A 17 -13.19 8.23 -0.94
CA TRP A 17 -12.85 8.99 0.28
C TRP A 17 -12.90 8.17 1.59
N PRO A 18 -12.30 8.66 2.69
CA PRO A 18 -12.25 7.91 3.95
C PRO A 18 -13.56 7.95 4.75
N PHE A 19 -14.71 7.70 4.11
CA PHE A 19 -16.04 7.65 4.75
C PHE A 19 -16.29 6.29 5.42
N ILE A 20 -15.48 5.96 6.43
CA ILE A 20 -15.40 4.63 7.04
C ILE A 20 -16.77 4.13 7.56
N ASN A 21 -17.59 5.02 8.12
CA ASN A 21 -18.91 4.65 8.63
C ASN A 21 -19.86 4.21 7.51
N ALA A 22 -19.83 4.89 6.36
CA ALA A 22 -20.60 4.51 5.18
C ALA A 22 -20.21 3.10 4.69
N THR A 23 -18.91 2.82 4.57
CA THR A 23 -18.40 1.50 4.19
C THR A 23 -18.82 0.42 5.18
N ARG A 24 -18.68 0.70 6.48
CA ARG A 24 -18.99 -0.24 7.56
C ARG A 24 -20.48 -0.60 7.57
N ASN A 25 -21.36 0.39 7.45
CA ASN A 25 -22.80 0.18 7.47
C ASN A 25 -23.26 -0.59 6.22
N ALA A 26 -22.76 -0.22 5.03
CA ALA A 26 -23.04 -0.96 3.80
C ALA A 26 -22.59 -2.42 3.88
N PHE A 27 -21.39 -2.67 4.40
CA PHE A 27 -20.88 -4.03 4.58
C PHE A 27 -21.73 -4.82 5.59
N ALA A 28 -22.12 -4.21 6.72
CA ALA A 28 -23.02 -4.85 7.68
C ALA A 28 -24.39 -5.19 7.06
N THR A 29 -24.91 -4.33 6.19
CA THR A 29 -26.15 -4.60 5.44
C THR A 29 -26.00 -5.82 4.52
N LEU A 30 -24.88 -5.97 3.79
CA LEU A 30 -24.63 -7.15 2.95
C LEU A 30 -24.62 -8.47 3.74
N LEU A 31 -24.27 -8.44 5.02
CA LEU A 31 -24.26 -9.62 5.88
C LEU A 31 -25.65 -9.97 6.44
N THR A 32 -26.64 -9.09 6.27
CA THR A 32 -28.00 -9.32 6.76
C THR A 32 -28.74 -10.30 5.84
N PRO A 33 -29.31 -11.41 6.37
CA PRO A 33 -30.04 -12.37 5.54
C PRO A 33 -31.17 -11.73 4.74
N GLY A 34 -31.14 -11.93 3.42
CA GLY A 34 -32.15 -11.40 2.49
C GLY A 34 -31.91 -9.96 2.01
N ALA A 35 -30.86 -9.29 2.50
CA ALA A 35 -30.44 -8.00 1.96
C ALA A 35 -29.73 -8.17 0.61
N THR A 36 -29.88 -7.17 -0.25
CA THR A 36 -29.31 -7.09 -1.59
C THR A 36 -28.16 -6.09 -1.65
N CYS A 37 -27.37 -6.11 -2.73
CA CYS A 37 -26.38 -5.07 -2.97
C CYS A 37 -26.98 -3.66 -3.08
N LEU A 38 -28.21 -3.54 -3.59
CA LEU A 38 -28.94 -2.26 -3.61
C LEU A 38 -29.21 -1.75 -2.18
N ASP A 39 -29.54 -2.64 -1.24
CA ASP A 39 -29.75 -2.24 0.17
C ASP A 39 -28.44 -1.73 0.78
N ALA A 40 -27.33 -2.42 0.52
CA ALA A 40 -26.03 -2.02 1.02
C ALA A 40 -25.58 -0.66 0.49
N VAL A 41 -25.71 -0.44 -0.83
CA VAL A 41 -25.35 0.84 -1.46
C VAL A 41 -26.25 1.97 -0.97
N GLU A 42 -27.57 1.77 -0.87
CA GLU A 42 -28.47 2.78 -0.32
C GLU A 42 -28.09 3.15 1.12
N VAL A 43 -27.89 2.16 1.99
CA VAL A 43 -27.52 2.40 3.41
C VAL A 43 -26.18 3.11 3.52
N GLY A 44 -25.19 2.71 2.71
CA GLY A 44 -23.87 3.33 2.70
C GLY A 44 -23.89 4.79 2.27
N CYS A 45 -24.46 5.08 1.10
CA CYS A 45 -24.60 6.45 0.60
C CYS A 45 -25.43 7.31 1.56
N ARG A 46 -26.55 6.78 2.07
CA ARG A 46 -27.41 7.49 3.01
C ARG A 46 -26.70 7.81 4.33
N THR A 47 -25.88 6.90 4.86
CA THR A 47 -25.06 7.16 6.05
C THR A 47 -24.26 8.44 5.85
N CYS A 48 -23.71 8.63 4.65
CA CYS A 48 -22.89 9.79 4.33
C CYS A 48 -23.73 11.06 4.11
N GLU A 49 -24.93 10.94 3.53
CA GLU A 49 -25.91 12.04 3.44
C GLU A 49 -26.38 12.52 4.82
N ASP A 50 -26.56 11.60 5.77
CA ASP A 50 -26.97 11.88 7.14
C ASP A 50 -25.82 12.48 7.98
N GLU A 51 -24.60 11.96 7.80
CA GLU A 51 -23.37 12.42 8.48
C GLU A 51 -22.77 13.70 7.88
N GLN A 52 -23.24 14.14 6.71
CA GLN A 52 -22.70 15.29 5.98
C GLN A 52 -21.20 15.14 5.74
N CYS A 53 -20.77 13.94 5.28
CA CYS A 53 -19.36 13.63 5.07
C CYS A 53 -18.64 14.79 4.39
N ASP A 54 -17.60 15.32 5.07
CA ASP A 54 -16.76 16.47 4.68
C ASP A 54 -17.48 17.74 4.18
N GLY A 55 -18.81 17.80 4.31
CA GLY A 55 -19.64 18.84 3.74
C GLY A 55 -19.93 18.68 2.23
N SER A 56 -19.49 17.64 1.53
CA SER A 56 -19.77 17.47 0.10
C SER A 56 -20.91 16.50 -0.24
N VAL A 57 -21.45 15.81 0.77
CA VAL A 57 -22.54 14.84 0.60
C VAL A 57 -23.70 15.19 1.52
N GLY A 58 -24.92 15.15 0.97
CA GLY A 58 -26.15 15.40 1.72
C GLY A 58 -26.41 16.89 1.99
N TRP A 59 -27.23 17.14 3.02
CA TRP A 59 -27.73 18.48 3.34
C TRP A 59 -26.73 19.28 4.17
N GLY A 60 -26.94 20.60 4.26
CA GLY A 60 -26.24 21.46 5.20
C GLY A 60 -24.94 22.09 4.67
N SER A 61 -24.67 22.01 3.38
CA SER A 61 -23.44 22.52 2.76
C SER A 61 -23.63 22.76 1.26
N HIS A 62 -22.61 23.35 0.62
CA HIS A 62 -22.55 23.72 -0.80
C HIS A 62 -23.83 24.26 -1.45
N PRO A 63 -24.33 25.43 -1.00
CA PRO A 63 -25.46 26.07 -1.66
C PRO A 63 -25.07 26.57 -3.05
N ASP A 64 -26.05 26.70 -3.94
CA ASP A 64 -25.91 27.36 -5.23
C ASP A 64 -25.74 28.88 -5.08
N GLU A 65 -25.59 29.61 -6.18
CA GLU A 65 -25.39 31.06 -6.16
C GLU A 65 -26.61 31.84 -5.56
N ASN A 66 -27.80 31.21 -5.54
CA ASN A 66 -29.02 31.74 -4.92
C ASN A 66 -29.13 31.37 -3.43
N GLY A 67 -28.21 30.57 -2.91
CA GLY A 67 -28.16 30.15 -1.52
C GLY A 67 -28.82 28.81 -1.26
N GLU A 68 -29.38 28.15 -2.27
CA GLU A 68 -30.12 26.89 -2.11
C GLU A 68 -29.22 25.67 -2.28
N THR A 69 -29.25 24.73 -1.32
CA THR A 69 -28.61 23.42 -1.48
C THR A 69 -29.51 22.48 -2.28
N THR A 70 -28.97 21.86 -3.33
CA THR A 70 -29.65 20.82 -4.13
C THR A 70 -28.79 19.58 -4.25
N LEU A 71 -29.42 18.40 -4.25
CA LEU A 71 -28.72 17.11 -4.19
C LEU A 71 -28.82 16.33 -5.50
N ASP A 72 -27.77 15.58 -5.81
CA ASP A 72 -27.65 14.71 -6.97
C ASP A 72 -27.36 13.28 -6.47
N ALA A 73 -28.09 12.28 -6.97
CA ALA A 73 -27.85 10.89 -6.60
C ALA A 73 -28.25 9.89 -7.70
N LEU A 74 -27.58 8.74 -7.70
CA LEU A 74 -27.75 7.66 -8.66
C LEU A 74 -27.63 6.32 -7.93
N ILE A 75 -28.48 5.34 -8.26
CA ILE A 75 -28.32 3.95 -7.84
C ILE A 75 -28.63 3.00 -8.99
N MET A 76 -27.81 1.96 -9.16
CA MET A 76 -27.89 1.02 -10.27
C MET A 76 -27.71 -0.42 -9.78
N ASP A 77 -28.57 -1.30 -10.29
CA ASP A 77 -28.48 -2.75 -10.10
C ASP A 77 -27.77 -3.37 -11.30
N GLY A 78 -26.62 -4.00 -11.08
CA GLY A 78 -25.86 -4.64 -12.15
C GLY A 78 -26.56 -5.85 -12.73
N SER A 79 -27.45 -6.51 -11.97
CA SER A 79 -28.06 -7.77 -12.40
C SER A 79 -29.20 -7.57 -13.39
N THR A 80 -29.98 -6.50 -13.22
CA THR A 80 -31.11 -6.16 -14.09
C THR A 80 -30.81 -5.00 -15.03
N MET A 81 -29.67 -4.32 -14.86
CA MET A 81 -29.35 -3.03 -15.48
C MET A 81 -30.37 -1.93 -15.15
N SER A 82 -31.22 -2.14 -14.13
CA SER A 82 -32.18 -1.14 -13.66
C SER A 82 -31.44 -0.02 -12.94
N VAL A 83 -31.93 1.19 -13.15
CA VAL A 83 -31.26 2.39 -12.67
C VAL A 83 -32.29 3.45 -12.31
N GLY A 84 -32.03 4.16 -11.22
CA GLY A 84 -32.80 5.31 -10.81
C GLY A 84 -31.86 6.42 -10.35
N ALA A 85 -32.19 7.63 -10.72
CA ALA A 85 -31.39 8.81 -10.45
C ALA A 85 -32.27 10.03 -10.22
N VAL A 86 -31.73 10.95 -9.43
CA VAL A 86 -32.29 12.28 -9.20
C VAL A 86 -31.19 13.31 -9.35
N ALA A 87 -31.54 14.45 -9.94
CA ALA A 87 -30.59 15.55 -10.05
C ALA A 87 -31.26 16.89 -9.75
N ASN A 88 -30.49 17.81 -9.18
CA ASN A 88 -30.98 19.08 -8.68
C ASN A 88 -32.21 18.87 -7.79
N LEU A 89 -32.16 17.89 -6.88
CA LEU A 89 -33.26 17.54 -5.98
C LEU A 89 -33.35 18.59 -4.87
N HIS A 90 -34.53 19.20 -4.73
CA HIS A 90 -34.79 20.22 -3.73
C HIS A 90 -35.44 19.62 -2.49
N ARG A 91 -35.07 20.12 -1.31
CA ARG A 91 -35.82 19.94 -0.05
C ARG A 91 -36.11 18.50 0.37
N ILE A 92 -35.28 17.54 -0.03
CA ILE A 92 -35.35 16.15 0.43
C ILE A 92 -33.94 15.71 0.84
N LYS A 93 -33.74 15.29 2.09
CA LYS A 93 -32.41 14.96 2.61
C LYS A 93 -31.84 13.64 2.08
N ASN A 94 -32.69 12.63 1.91
CA ASN A 94 -32.30 11.28 1.49
C ASN A 94 -32.33 11.15 -0.05
N ALA A 95 -31.32 11.69 -0.73
CA ALA A 95 -31.29 11.75 -2.20
C ALA A 95 -31.13 10.35 -2.81
N ILE A 96 -30.23 9.52 -2.29
CA ILE A 96 -30.03 8.14 -2.77
C ILE A 96 -31.29 7.29 -2.60
N GLY A 97 -32.06 7.51 -1.53
CA GLY A 97 -33.35 6.85 -1.32
C GLY A 97 -34.38 7.25 -2.37
N VAL A 98 -34.43 8.54 -2.77
CA VAL A 98 -35.30 8.96 -3.88
C VAL A 98 -34.83 8.37 -5.20
N ALA A 99 -33.52 8.31 -5.47
CA ALA A 99 -32.98 7.61 -6.63
C ALA A 99 -33.44 6.13 -6.67
N ARG A 100 -33.42 5.45 -5.51
CA ARG A 100 -33.98 4.09 -5.38
C ARG A 100 -35.49 4.04 -5.60
N ALA A 101 -36.23 5.06 -5.17
CA ALA A 101 -37.66 5.17 -5.43
C ALA A 101 -37.96 5.36 -6.93
N VAL A 102 -37.15 6.13 -7.66
CA VAL A 102 -37.24 6.26 -9.13
C VAL A 102 -37.09 4.89 -9.80
N LEU A 103 -36.06 4.13 -9.40
CA LEU A 103 -35.80 2.76 -9.89
C LEU A 103 -37.00 1.84 -9.60
N ARG A 104 -37.62 1.96 -8.43
CA ARG A 104 -38.66 1.02 -7.96
C ARG A 104 -40.08 1.36 -8.46
N TYR A 105 -40.42 2.63 -8.58
CA TYR A 105 -41.80 3.10 -8.77
C TYR A 105 -42.02 3.86 -10.07
N SER A 106 -41.03 3.92 -10.96
CA SER A 106 -41.18 4.53 -12.27
C SER A 106 -40.57 3.66 -13.37
N THR A 107 -41.03 3.86 -14.61
CA THR A 107 -40.37 3.31 -15.80
C THR A 107 -39.29 4.25 -16.35
N HIS A 108 -39.02 5.37 -15.66
CA HIS A 108 -38.00 6.34 -16.01
C HIS A 108 -36.74 6.08 -15.19
N SER A 109 -35.61 6.60 -15.68
CA SER A 109 -34.31 6.40 -15.02
C SER A 109 -33.79 7.63 -14.30
N LEU A 110 -34.26 8.83 -14.64
CA LEU A 110 -33.79 10.09 -14.09
C LEU A 110 -34.95 11.09 -13.97
N LEU A 111 -35.13 11.66 -12.78
CA LEU A 111 -36.03 12.80 -12.54
C LEU A 111 -35.23 13.98 -12.02
N VAL A 112 -35.63 15.22 -12.37
CA VAL A 112 -34.84 16.41 -12.01
C VAL A 112 -35.67 17.54 -11.42
N GLY A 113 -35.02 18.39 -10.62
CA GLY A 113 -35.60 19.64 -10.11
C GLY A 113 -36.80 19.43 -9.18
N GLU A 114 -37.65 20.44 -9.13
CA GLU A 114 -38.91 20.45 -8.36
C GLU A 114 -39.84 19.27 -8.67
N SER A 115 -39.81 18.75 -9.90
CA SER A 115 -40.61 17.58 -10.27
C SER A 115 -40.10 16.30 -9.60
N ALA A 116 -38.79 16.18 -9.36
CA ALA A 116 -38.23 15.08 -8.57
C ALA A 116 -38.64 15.20 -7.09
N THR A 117 -38.66 16.41 -6.53
CA THR A 117 -39.15 16.66 -5.17
C THR A 117 -40.62 16.28 -5.02
N LYS A 118 -41.47 16.67 -5.97
CA LYS A 118 -42.89 16.28 -5.97
C LYS A 118 -43.04 14.76 -6.02
N PHE A 119 -42.31 14.08 -6.90
CA PHE A 119 -42.29 12.62 -6.95
C PHE A 119 -41.85 12.01 -5.61
N ALA A 120 -40.80 12.54 -4.98
CA ALA A 120 -40.33 12.07 -3.68
C ALA A 120 -41.43 12.19 -2.62
N ILE A 121 -42.14 13.31 -2.57
CA ILE A 121 -43.27 13.52 -1.65
C ILE A 121 -44.38 12.49 -1.91
N ASP A 122 -44.75 12.26 -3.18
CA ASP A 122 -45.76 11.27 -3.57
C ASP A 122 -45.36 9.85 -3.14
N MET A 123 -44.05 9.56 -3.08
CA MET A 123 -43.48 8.29 -2.60
C MET A 123 -43.26 8.23 -1.08
N GLY A 124 -43.66 9.27 -0.34
CA GLY A 124 -43.64 9.31 1.12
C GLY A 124 -42.39 9.90 1.76
N PHE A 125 -41.50 10.53 0.98
CA PHE A 125 -40.38 11.28 1.52
C PHE A 125 -40.87 12.62 2.10
N LYS A 126 -40.19 13.10 3.14
CA LYS A 126 -40.57 14.33 3.83
C LYS A 126 -39.83 15.51 3.21
N GLU A 127 -40.58 16.56 2.86
CA GLU A 127 -40.03 17.85 2.46
C GLU A 127 -39.42 18.56 3.68
N GLU A 128 -38.13 18.86 3.61
CA GLU A 128 -37.34 19.44 4.70
C GLU A 128 -36.33 20.45 4.17
N ASP A 129 -35.99 21.42 5.01
CA ASP A 129 -34.96 22.38 4.68
C ASP A 129 -33.57 21.70 4.61
N LEU A 130 -32.82 22.01 3.55
CA LEU A 130 -31.46 21.51 3.33
C LEU A 130 -30.39 22.48 3.83
N HIS A 131 -30.75 23.71 4.23
CA HIS A 131 -29.78 24.67 4.74
C HIS A 131 -29.26 24.27 6.12
N SER A 132 -28.03 24.70 6.41
CA SER A 132 -27.47 24.74 7.76
C SER A 132 -27.00 26.16 8.06
N ASN A 133 -26.70 26.45 9.33
CA ASN A 133 -26.08 27.72 9.69
C ASN A 133 -24.74 27.91 8.94
N ALA A 134 -23.98 26.83 8.75
CA ALA A 134 -22.71 26.87 8.03
C ALA A 134 -22.88 27.18 6.55
N SER A 135 -23.89 26.60 5.87
CA SER A 135 -24.13 26.89 4.45
C SER A 135 -24.60 28.32 4.22
N ILE A 136 -25.44 28.85 5.13
CA ILE A 136 -25.90 30.25 5.09
C ILE A 136 -24.74 31.22 5.34
N GLU A 137 -23.90 30.95 6.33
CA GLU A 137 -22.71 31.77 6.61
C GLU A 137 -21.71 31.76 5.44
N ALA A 138 -21.44 30.59 4.86
CA ALA A 138 -20.58 30.46 3.69
C ALA A 138 -21.10 31.28 2.50
N TRP A 139 -22.40 31.20 2.22
CA TRP A 139 -23.03 31.96 1.14
C TRP A 139 -23.01 33.47 1.37
N ASN A 140 -23.26 33.92 2.60
CA ASN A 140 -23.17 35.35 2.95
C ASN A 140 -21.74 35.88 2.81
N LYS A 141 -20.73 35.08 3.22
CA LYS A 141 -19.31 35.40 3.04
C LYS A 141 -18.91 35.44 1.56
N TRP A 142 -19.40 34.51 0.77
CA TRP A 142 -19.18 34.50 -0.67
C TRP A 142 -19.77 35.73 -1.36
N LYS A 143 -21.02 36.10 -1.00
CA LYS A 143 -21.66 37.33 -1.49
C LYS A 143 -20.90 38.60 -1.12
N SER A 144 -20.43 38.70 0.13
CA SER A 144 -19.62 39.86 0.56
C SER A 144 -18.24 39.90 -0.10
N SER A 145 -17.78 38.77 -0.66
CA SER A 145 -16.52 38.63 -1.41
C SER A 145 -16.71 38.78 -2.93
N ASN A 146 -17.69 39.59 -3.36
CA ASN A 146 -18.02 39.81 -4.77
C ASN A 146 -18.33 38.50 -5.54
N CYS A 147 -18.93 37.53 -4.86
CA CYS A 147 -19.39 36.28 -5.44
C CYS A 147 -18.26 35.45 -6.08
N GLN A 148 -17.10 35.39 -5.42
CA GLN A 148 -15.95 34.59 -5.86
C GLN A 148 -15.73 33.37 -4.95
N PRO A 149 -15.48 32.17 -5.53
CA PRO A 149 -15.34 31.89 -6.96
C PRO A 149 -16.68 31.94 -7.70
N ASN A 150 -16.64 32.29 -8.99
CA ASN A 150 -17.81 32.36 -9.88
C ASN A 150 -17.64 31.48 -11.12
N TYR A 151 -18.73 30.84 -11.57
CA TYR A 151 -18.73 29.92 -12.70
C TYR A 151 -19.27 30.53 -14.01
N ARG A 152 -19.79 31.75 -13.98
CA ARG A 152 -20.30 32.45 -15.16
C ARG A 152 -19.16 32.84 -16.09
N ARG A 153 -19.38 32.73 -17.41
CA ARG A 153 -18.40 33.09 -18.46
C ARG A 153 -19.13 33.83 -19.57
N ASN A 154 -18.41 34.70 -20.29
CA ASN A 154 -18.93 35.41 -21.47
C ASN A 154 -20.20 36.24 -21.19
N VAL A 155 -20.25 36.87 -20.01
CA VAL A 155 -21.35 37.75 -19.57
C VAL A 155 -20.83 39.13 -19.17
N GLN A 156 -21.75 40.09 -19.03
CA GLN A 156 -21.53 41.42 -18.45
C GLN A 156 -22.52 41.67 -17.30
N PRO A 157 -22.11 42.30 -16.19
CA PRO A 157 -20.75 42.75 -15.86
C PRO A 157 -19.76 41.58 -15.69
N ASP A 158 -18.46 41.88 -15.64
CA ASP A 158 -17.40 40.86 -15.56
C ASP A 158 -17.61 39.94 -14.33
N PRO A 159 -17.79 38.61 -14.53
CA PRO A 159 -18.08 37.68 -13.45
C PRO A 159 -16.92 37.47 -12.48
N THR A 160 -15.71 37.97 -12.78
CA THR A 160 -14.57 37.92 -11.85
C THR A 160 -14.60 39.02 -10.80
N THR A 161 -15.44 40.06 -10.97
CA THR A 161 -15.47 41.24 -10.11
C THR A 161 -16.88 41.64 -9.66
N SER A 162 -17.92 41.01 -10.18
CA SER A 162 -19.31 41.35 -9.90
C SER A 162 -20.16 40.10 -9.68
N CYS A 163 -21.19 40.22 -8.85
CA CYS A 163 -22.25 39.22 -8.63
C CYS A 163 -23.37 39.25 -9.70
N GLY A 164 -23.24 40.09 -10.74
CA GLY A 164 -24.31 40.33 -11.70
C GLY A 164 -25.35 41.36 -11.20
N PRO A 165 -26.60 41.33 -11.70
CA PRO A 165 -27.15 40.35 -12.63
C PRO A 165 -26.42 40.34 -13.97
N TYR A 166 -26.26 39.15 -14.53
CA TYR A 166 -25.48 38.94 -15.75
C TYR A 166 -26.36 39.00 -17.00
N THR A 167 -25.82 39.63 -18.04
CA THR A 167 -26.36 39.63 -19.40
C THR A 167 -25.35 38.99 -20.34
N PRO A 168 -25.78 38.19 -21.34
CA PRO A 168 -24.85 37.52 -22.23
C PRO A 168 -24.14 38.52 -23.13
N LYS A 169 -22.84 38.32 -23.38
CA LYS A 169 -22.07 39.10 -24.37
C LYS A 169 -22.50 38.79 -25.81
N PHE A 170 -23.08 37.62 -26.01
CA PHE A 170 -23.55 37.11 -27.30
C PHE A 170 -25.07 37.05 -27.32
N GLU A 171 -25.68 37.40 -28.45
CA GLU A 171 -27.14 37.39 -28.59
C GLU A 171 -27.65 35.95 -28.72
N ALA A 172 -28.73 35.63 -28.00
CA ALA A 172 -29.38 34.33 -28.09
C ALA A 172 -29.91 34.07 -29.52
N GLY A 173 -29.66 32.87 -30.05
CA GLY A 173 -30.17 32.44 -31.36
C GLY A 173 -29.31 32.85 -32.58
N LYS A 174 -28.23 33.60 -32.39
CA LYS A 174 -27.24 33.86 -33.46
C LYS A 174 -26.18 32.76 -33.51
N ILE A 175 -25.78 32.38 -34.72
CA ILE A 175 -24.67 31.45 -34.97
C ILE A 175 -23.39 32.28 -35.06
N TYR A 176 -22.43 31.97 -34.20
CA TYR A 176 -21.10 32.59 -34.17
C TYR A 176 -20.06 31.59 -34.70
N THR A 177 -19.00 32.09 -35.36
CA THR A 177 -17.85 31.27 -35.76
C THR A 177 -16.89 31.15 -34.59
N TYR A 178 -16.74 29.94 -34.05
CA TYR A 178 -15.90 29.64 -32.88
C TYR A 178 -14.50 30.25 -32.99
N THR A 179 -14.25 31.31 -32.22
CA THR A 179 -12.91 31.85 -31.97
C THR A 179 -12.37 31.36 -30.62
N ASP A 180 -11.05 31.39 -30.42
CA ASP A 180 -10.42 31.01 -29.14
C ASP A 180 -10.89 31.89 -27.96
N GLU A 181 -11.40 33.10 -28.24
CA GLU A 181 -12.01 33.98 -27.23
C GLU A 181 -13.42 33.53 -26.80
N GLU A 182 -14.12 32.75 -27.64
CA GLU A 182 -15.49 32.27 -27.41
C GLU A 182 -15.53 30.91 -26.69
N ILE A 183 -14.49 30.07 -26.85
CA ILE A 183 -14.30 28.80 -26.16
C ILE A 183 -13.20 28.98 -25.11
N PRO A 184 -13.54 29.39 -23.87
CA PRO A 184 -12.53 29.69 -22.88
C PRO A 184 -11.84 28.39 -22.47
N SER A 185 -10.53 28.47 -22.20
CA SER A 185 -9.79 27.37 -21.59
C SER A 185 -10.46 26.92 -20.30
N HIS A 186 -10.32 25.63 -19.98
CA HIS A 186 -10.83 25.09 -18.72
C HIS A 186 -10.16 25.84 -17.56
N ARG A 187 -10.97 26.29 -16.60
CA ARG A 187 -10.48 26.96 -15.40
C ARG A 187 -10.54 25.89 -14.31
N PRO A 188 -9.41 25.50 -13.70
CA PRO A 188 -9.41 24.52 -12.64
C PRO A 188 -10.35 24.96 -11.52
N LEU A 189 -11.02 24.00 -10.90
CA LEU A 189 -11.82 24.25 -9.71
C LEU A 189 -10.92 24.70 -8.53
N PRO A 190 -11.46 25.46 -7.57
CA PRO A 190 -10.79 25.75 -6.31
C PRO A 190 -10.44 24.46 -5.55
N ASP A 191 -9.32 24.47 -4.82
CA ASP A 191 -8.86 23.30 -4.05
C ASP A 191 -9.83 23.02 -2.88
N GLY A 192 -10.28 21.77 -2.73
CA GLY A 192 -10.86 21.25 -1.48
C GLY A 192 -12.38 21.24 -1.27
N GLU A 193 -13.23 21.35 -2.30
CA GLU A 193 -14.69 21.54 -2.08
C GLU A 193 -15.60 20.87 -3.13
N HIS A 194 -15.44 19.58 -3.43
CA HIS A 194 -16.31 18.86 -4.40
C HIS A 194 -16.20 17.34 -4.36
N ASP A 195 -16.11 16.79 -3.15
CA ASP A 195 -16.06 15.35 -2.97
C ASP A 195 -17.45 14.72 -3.19
N THR A 196 -17.46 13.45 -3.53
CA THR A 196 -18.67 12.69 -3.84
C THR A 196 -18.49 11.32 -3.27
N ILE A 197 -19.52 10.79 -2.59
CA ILE A 197 -19.52 9.37 -2.25
C ILE A 197 -19.98 8.58 -3.47
N GLY A 198 -19.08 7.79 -4.03
CA GLY A 198 -19.38 6.73 -4.97
C GLY A 198 -19.12 5.40 -4.29
N MET A 199 -20.06 4.45 -4.38
CA MET A 199 -19.99 3.17 -3.68
C MET A 199 -20.30 2.00 -4.61
N LEU A 200 -19.53 0.92 -4.48
CA LEU A 200 -19.73 -0.36 -5.15
C LEU A 200 -19.85 -1.47 -4.11
N ALA A 201 -20.77 -2.39 -4.35
CA ALA A 201 -20.96 -3.57 -3.51
C ALA A 201 -21.05 -4.83 -4.36
N VAL A 202 -20.45 -5.93 -3.90
CA VAL A 202 -20.64 -7.29 -4.41
C VAL A 202 -21.05 -8.22 -3.27
N ASP A 203 -22.12 -8.98 -3.46
CA ASP A 203 -22.60 -9.97 -2.48
C ASP A 203 -21.90 -11.34 -2.67
N PRO A 204 -22.10 -12.30 -1.74
CA PRO A 204 -21.50 -13.63 -1.86
C PRO A 204 -21.98 -14.45 -3.07
N ASN A 205 -23.11 -14.08 -3.67
CA ASN A 205 -23.64 -14.70 -4.89
C ASN A 205 -23.07 -14.06 -6.16
N GLY A 206 -22.21 -13.04 -6.01
CA GLY A 206 -21.63 -12.29 -7.12
C GLY A 206 -22.64 -11.36 -7.81
N ASN A 207 -23.71 -10.94 -7.12
CA ASN A 207 -24.52 -9.80 -7.54
C ASN A 207 -23.84 -8.50 -7.17
N MET A 208 -24.05 -7.45 -7.96
CA MET A 208 -23.40 -6.16 -7.76
C MET A 208 -24.37 -4.99 -7.88
N ALA A 209 -24.10 -3.93 -7.12
CA ALA A 209 -24.77 -2.65 -7.25
C ALA A 209 -23.76 -1.51 -7.16
N ALA A 210 -24.11 -0.37 -7.74
CA ALA A 210 -23.35 0.86 -7.65
C ALA A 210 -24.26 2.04 -7.30
N GLY A 211 -23.69 3.05 -6.64
CA GLY A 211 -24.40 4.28 -6.37
C GLY A 211 -23.46 5.45 -6.16
N ALA A 212 -24.01 6.65 -6.30
CA ALA A 212 -23.31 7.90 -6.02
C ALA A 212 -24.27 8.92 -5.41
N SER A 213 -23.76 9.80 -4.54
CA SER A 213 -24.50 10.93 -3.97
C SER A 213 -23.58 12.11 -3.68
N THR A 214 -24.07 13.32 -3.92
CA THR A 214 -23.36 14.58 -3.66
C THR A 214 -24.33 15.75 -3.51
N ASN A 215 -23.88 16.85 -2.90
CA ASN A 215 -24.51 18.16 -3.02
C ASN A 215 -23.85 19.05 -4.08
N GLY A 216 -22.83 18.55 -4.77
CA GLY A 216 -22.17 19.19 -5.91
C GLY A 216 -21.24 20.35 -5.54
N LEU A 217 -20.88 21.15 -6.54
CA LEU A 217 -19.98 22.29 -6.36
C LEU A 217 -20.62 23.40 -5.52
N GLN A 218 -19.82 23.98 -4.61
CA GLN A 218 -20.20 25.18 -3.89
C GLN A 218 -20.42 26.36 -4.84
N PHE A 219 -21.51 27.11 -4.63
CA PHE A 219 -21.93 28.29 -5.40
C PHE A 219 -22.18 28.02 -6.88
N LYS A 220 -22.51 26.77 -7.22
CA LYS A 220 -22.87 26.36 -8.58
C LYS A 220 -23.99 27.23 -9.14
N ILE A 221 -24.06 27.31 -10.47
CA ILE A 221 -25.21 27.93 -11.14
C ILE A 221 -26.45 27.07 -10.82
N PRO A 222 -27.58 27.67 -10.42
CA PRO A 222 -28.82 26.95 -10.14
C PRO A 222 -29.19 26.03 -11.30
N GLY A 223 -29.49 24.77 -10.99
CA GLY A 223 -29.77 23.73 -11.99
C GLY A 223 -28.53 23.03 -12.58
N ARG A 224 -27.31 23.35 -12.13
CA ARG A 224 -26.10 22.59 -12.48
C ARG A 224 -26.22 21.16 -11.97
N VAL A 225 -26.06 20.21 -12.89
CA VAL A 225 -25.97 18.77 -12.64
C VAL A 225 -24.64 18.27 -13.18
N ALA A 226 -24.00 17.35 -12.47
CA ALA A 226 -22.73 16.76 -12.88
C ALA A 226 -22.75 15.23 -12.85
N ASP A 227 -21.58 14.63 -12.95
CA ASP A 227 -21.36 13.19 -13.09
C ASP A 227 -22.13 12.31 -12.10
N SER A 228 -22.27 12.72 -10.84
CA SER A 228 -22.86 11.91 -9.77
C SER A 228 -24.27 11.38 -10.04
N ALA A 229 -25.12 12.14 -10.73
CA ALA A 229 -26.46 11.69 -11.13
C ALA A 229 -26.51 11.08 -12.55
N LEU A 230 -25.38 11.08 -13.27
CA LEU A 230 -25.28 10.64 -14.65
C LEU A 230 -24.72 9.22 -14.75
N ILE A 231 -25.56 8.34 -15.26
CA ILE A 231 -25.31 6.92 -15.47
C ILE A 231 -24.11 6.77 -16.40
N GLY A 232 -23.11 5.98 -16.00
CA GLY A 232 -21.87 5.81 -16.77
C GLY A 232 -20.80 6.85 -16.44
N SER A 233 -21.16 7.99 -15.86
CA SER A 233 -20.19 8.96 -15.39
C SER A 233 -19.88 8.78 -13.90
N GLY A 234 -20.83 9.11 -13.02
CA GLY A 234 -20.66 9.05 -11.56
C GLY A 234 -20.60 7.62 -11.03
N ALA A 235 -21.42 6.73 -11.58
CA ALA A 235 -21.39 5.30 -11.27
C ALA A 235 -21.87 4.45 -12.45
N TYR A 236 -21.35 3.23 -12.55
CA TYR A 236 -21.82 2.21 -13.49
C TYR A 236 -21.50 0.82 -12.95
N VAL A 237 -22.40 -0.14 -13.17
CA VAL A 237 -22.17 -1.54 -12.79
C VAL A 237 -22.80 -2.49 -13.80
N ASP A 238 -22.10 -3.58 -14.03
CA ASP A 238 -22.51 -4.66 -14.91
C ASP A 238 -22.17 -5.98 -14.23
N ASN A 239 -23.18 -6.79 -13.93
CA ASN A 239 -22.98 -8.00 -13.16
C ASN A 239 -22.19 -9.08 -13.90
N GLU A 240 -21.87 -8.93 -15.19
CA GLU A 240 -20.96 -9.85 -15.90
C GLU A 240 -19.49 -9.46 -15.73
N VAL A 241 -19.21 -8.23 -15.29
CA VAL A 241 -17.88 -7.63 -15.35
C VAL A 241 -17.44 -7.10 -13.99
N GLY A 242 -18.18 -6.14 -13.45
CA GLY A 242 -17.77 -5.29 -12.34
C GLY A 242 -18.49 -3.94 -12.37
N GLY A 243 -18.07 -3.04 -11.49
CA GLY A 243 -18.55 -1.66 -11.45
C GLY A 243 -17.43 -0.66 -11.24
N ALA A 244 -17.74 0.60 -11.49
CA ALA A 244 -16.87 1.74 -11.25
C ALA A 244 -17.68 2.95 -10.75
N CYS A 245 -17.04 3.78 -9.92
CA CYS A 245 -17.57 5.06 -9.47
C CYS A 245 -16.51 6.17 -9.61
N ALA A 246 -16.96 7.40 -9.84
CA ALA A 246 -16.13 8.57 -10.04
C ALA A 246 -16.35 9.64 -8.96
N THR A 247 -15.35 10.50 -8.77
CA THR A 247 -15.41 11.71 -7.91
C THR A 247 -14.47 12.79 -8.47
N GLY A 248 -14.70 14.05 -8.10
CA GLY A 248 -13.85 15.19 -8.46
C GLY A 248 -14.58 16.25 -9.29
N ASP A 249 -13.90 16.83 -10.29
CA ASP A 249 -14.49 17.82 -11.18
C ASP A 249 -15.57 17.19 -12.06
N GLY A 250 -16.80 17.13 -11.54
CA GLY A 250 -17.90 16.44 -12.19
C GLY A 250 -18.24 16.97 -13.58
N ASP A 251 -17.88 18.22 -13.92
CA ASP A 251 -18.07 18.81 -15.24
C ASP A 251 -17.04 18.32 -16.26
N VAL A 252 -15.81 18.04 -15.81
CA VAL A 252 -14.79 17.37 -16.62
C VAL A 252 -15.08 15.87 -16.70
N MET A 253 -15.36 15.22 -15.56
CA MET A 253 -15.61 13.77 -15.50
C MET A 253 -16.73 13.36 -16.45
N GLN A 254 -17.88 14.07 -16.46
CA GLN A 254 -19.00 13.74 -17.33
C GLN A 254 -18.71 13.78 -18.84
N ARG A 255 -17.69 14.54 -19.28
CA ARG A 255 -17.31 14.61 -20.70
C ARG A 255 -16.67 13.32 -21.20
N PHE A 256 -16.17 12.49 -20.30
CA PHE A 256 -15.44 11.25 -20.63
C PHE A 256 -16.18 9.98 -20.22
N VAL A 257 -17.27 10.09 -19.46
CA VAL A 257 -18.09 8.96 -19.02
C VAL A 257 -17.22 7.85 -18.37
N PRO A 258 -16.40 8.20 -17.35
CA PRO A 258 -15.27 7.40 -16.91
C PRO A 258 -15.68 6.05 -16.31
N SER A 259 -16.78 5.99 -15.56
CA SER A 259 -17.22 4.75 -14.92
C SER A 259 -17.61 3.69 -15.96
N TYR A 260 -18.31 4.08 -17.02
CA TYR A 260 -18.62 3.20 -18.14
C TYR A 260 -17.35 2.77 -18.88
N HIS A 261 -16.43 3.70 -19.17
CA HIS A 261 -15.17 3.41 -19.86
C HIS A 261 -14.33 2.38 -19.09
N VAL A 262 -14.20 2.54 -17.77
CA VAL A 262 -13.50 1.59 -16.90
C VAL A 262 -14.14 0.20 -16.94
N VAL A 263 -15.47 0.11 -16.84
CA VAL A 263 -16.18 -1.17 -16.92
C VAL A 263 -15.99 -1.82 -18.30
N GLN A 264 -15.93 -1.05 -19.39
CA GLN A 264 -15.64 -1.60 -20.73
C GLN A 264 -14.20 -2.11 -20.86
N LEU A 265 -13.21 -1.43 -20.27
CA LEU A 265 -11.84 -1.94 -20.24
C LEU A 265 -11.74 -3.24 -19.43
N MET A 266 -12.40 -3.30 -18.26
CA MET A 266 -12.46 -4.51 -17.47
C MET A 266 -13.15 -5.66 -18.23
N ARG A 267 -14.18 -5.37 -19.02
CA ARG A 267 -14.83 -6.34 -19.92
C ARG A 267 -13.86 -6.91 -20.96
N GLN A 268 -12.85 -6.14 -21.36
CA GLN A 268 -11.79 -6.57 -22.27
C GLN A 268 -10.64 -7.33 -21.57
N GLY A 269 -10.71 -7.50 -20.25
CA GLY A 269 -9.74 -8.26 -19.45
C GLY A 269 -8.69 -7.39 -18.73
N THR A 270 -8.77 -6.07 -18.83
CA THR A 270 -7.88 -5.15 -18.09
C THR A 270 -8.15 -5.22 -16.59
N ALA A 271 -7.08 -5.17 -15.78
CA ALA A 271 -7.23 -5.16 -14.32
C ALA A 271 -7.89 -3.84 -13.83
N PRO A 272 -8.65 -3.84 -12.72
CA PRO A 272 -9.37 -2.65 -12.25
C PRO A 272 -8.51 -1.39 -12.06
N ASP A 273 -7.30 -1.54 -11.52
CA ASP A 273 -6.33 -0.46 -11.30
C ASP A 273 -5.76 0.11 -12.60
N GLU A 274 -5.43 -0.78 -13.56
CA GLU A 274 -5.00 -0.39 -14.90
C GLU A 274 -6.12 0.30 -15.68
N ALA A 275 -7.36 -0.19 -15.55
CA ALA A 275 -8.53 0.39 -16.20
C ALA A 275 -8.84 1.81 -15.67
N CYS A 276 -8.79 2.00 -14.34
CA CYS A 276 -8.90 3.33 -13.75
C CYS A 276 -7.78 4.26 -14.22
N SER A 277 -6.54 3.76 -14.30
CA SER A 277 -5.39 4.54 -14.74
C SER A 277 -5.52 5.02 -16.19
N ASP A 278 -6.02 4.17 -17.10
CA ASP A 278 -6.31 4.56 -18.48
C ASP A 278 -7.39 5.65 -18.56
N ALA A 279 -8.48 5.49 -17.81
CA ALA A 279 -9.57 6.47 -17.76
C ALA A 279 -9.06 7.85 -17.32
N ILE A 280 -8.28 7.90 -16.23
CA ILE A 280 -7.70 9.14 -15.71
C ILE A 280 -6.68 9.73 -16.70
N ALA A 281 -5.80 8.92 -17.29
CA ALA A 281 -4.81 9.38 -18.26
C ALA A 281 -5.47 10.01 -19.50
N ARG A 282 -6.60 9.44 -19.95
CA ARG A 282 -7.38 9.98 -21.06
C ARG A 282 -7.96 11.36 -20.75
N ILE A 283 -8.46 11.58 -19.53
CA ILE A 283 -8.96 12.89 -19.11
C ILE A 283 -7.80 13.89 -19.00
N ALA A 284 -6.70 13.51 -18.34
CA ALA A 284 -5.51 14.33 -18.15
C ALA A 284 -4.90 14.83 -19.47
N LYS A 285 -5.03 14.04 -20.56
CA LYS A 285 -4.58 14.44 -21.90
C LYS A 285 -5.25 15.73 -22.40
N PHE A 286 -6.52 15.96 -22.05
CA PHE A 286 -7.28 17.14 -22.49
C PHE A 286 -7.38 18.20 -21.39
N TYR A 287 -7.38 17.78 -20.13
CA TYR A 287 -7.52 18.65 -18.96
C TYR A 287 -6.38 18.37 -17.97
N PRO A 288 -5.13 18.78 -18.25
CA PRO A 288 -3.95 18.39 -17.45
C PRO A 288 -3.93 18.96 -16.02
N ASN A 289 -4.87 19.83 -15.66
CA ASN A 289 -4.97 20.47 -14.36
C ASN A 289 -6.27 20.12 -13.62
N PHE A 290 -7.04 19.13 -14.11
CA PHE A 290 -8.27 18.70 -13.43
C PHE A 290 -7.94 17.94 -12.14
N THR A 291 -8.91 17.85 -11.24
CA THR A 291 -8.84 16.94 -10.09
C THR A 291 -9.95 15.91 -10.24
N GLY A 292 -9.62 14.64 -10.08
CA GLY A 292 -10.61 13.58 -10.14
C GLY A 292 -10.04 12.19 -9.92
N ALA A 293 -10.91 11.26 -9.55
CA ALA A 293 -10.56 9.88 -9.29
C ALA A 293 -11.65 8.92 -9.80
N VAL A 294 -11.22 7.70 -10.13
CA VAL A 294 -12.11 6.59 -10.46
C VAL A 294 -11.71 5.39 -9.63
N LEU A 295 -12.71 4.76 -9.04
CA LEU A 295 -12.65 3.54 -8.24
C LEU A 295 -13.34 2.42 -9.03
N ALA A 296 -12.80 1.20 -9.00
CA ALA A 296 -13.37 0.04 -9.66
C ALA A 296 -13.35 -1.22 -8.79
N LEU A 297 -14.38 -2.06 -8.97
CA LEU A 297 -14.54 -3.37 -8.33
C LEU A 297 -14.97 -4.39 -9.40
N GLY A 298 -14.16 -5.41 -9.62
CA GLY A 298 -14.49 -6.56 -10.46
C GLY A 298 -15.39 -7.56 -9.74
N LYS A 299 -16.15 -8.35 -10.51
CA LYS A 299 -17.01 -9.42 -9.97
C LYS A 299 -16.23 -10.46 -9.15
N ASP A 300 -14.95 -10.65 -9.47
CA ASP A 300 -14.04 -11.55 -8.76
C ASP A 300 -13.45 -10.96 -7.47
N GLY A 301 -13.85 -9.74 -7.09
CA GLY A 301 -13.39 -9.04 -5.90
C GLY A 301 -12.07 -8.30 -6.07
N ARG A 302 -11.41 -8.37 -7.25
CA ARG A 302 -10.29 -7.47 -7.56
C ARG A 302 -10.81 -6.04 -7.61
N HIS A 303 -10.05 -5.10 -7.08
CA HIS A 303 -10.44 -3.69 -7.04
C HIS A 303 -9.19 -2.83 -7.21
N GLY A 304 -9.41 -1.61 -7.68
CA GLY A 304 -8.34 -0.67 -7.97
C GLY A 304 -8.90 0.75 -8.08
N ALA A 305 -8.02 1.72 -8.02
CA ALA A 305 -8.37 3.12 -8.19
C ALA A 305 -7.22 3.87 -8.87
N ALA A 306 -7.54 4.98 -9.50
CA ALA A 306 -6.57 5.95 -9.99
C ALA A 306 -7.11 7.35 -9.77
N CYS A 307 -6.22 8.30 -9.54
CA CYS A 307 -6.56 9.70 -9.35
C CYS A 307 -5.58 10.61 -10.09
N HIS A 308 -6.02 11.84 -10.32
CA HIS A 308 -5.19 12.95 -10.80
C HIS A 308 -5.44 14.16 -9.89
N ASP A 309 -4.36 14.77 -9.43
CA ASP A 309 -4.36 16.00 -8.62
C ASP A 309 -3.43 17.02 -9.29
N ARG A 310 -3.87 18.28 -9.38
CA ARG A 310 -3.08 19.40 -9.91
C ARG A 310 -1.79 19.65 -9.11
N ASN A 311 -1.81 19.38 -7.80
CA ASN A 311 -0.65 19.57 -6.92
C ASN A 311 0.26 18.34 -6.88
N HIS A 312 -0.24 17.17 -7.28
CA HIS A 312 0.49 15.90 -7.37
C HIS A 312 0.21 15.20 -8.70
N PRO A 313 0.70 15.74 -9.83
CA PRO A 313 0.43 15.22 -11.18
C PRO A 313 1.01 13.82 -11.42
N LYS A 314 1.86 13.35 -10.50
CA LYS A 314 2.18 11.93 -10.30
C LYS A 314 1.42 11.53 -9.04
N GLY A 315 0.28 10.87 -9.21
CA GLY A 315 -0.67 10.58 -8.14
C GLY A 315 0.00 10.20 -6.82
N PHE A 316 -0.58 10.68 -5.73
CA PHE A 316 -0.23 10.21 -4.39
C PHE A 316 -0.23 8.69 -4.37
N GLY A 317 0.97 8.12 -4.34
CA GLY A 317 1.18 6.72 -4.00
C GLY A 317 1.09 6.59 -2.49
N ASP A 318 -0.09 6.85 -1.91
CA ASP A 318 -0.42 6.26 -0.62
C ASP A 318 -0.63 4.77 -0.88
N TYR A 319 0.47 4.03 -0.80
CA TYR A 319 0.41 2.58 -0.82
C TYR A 319 -0.37 2.15 0.42
N VAL A 320 -1.64 1.77 0.24
CA VAL A 320 -2.32 0.97 1.25
C VAL A 320 -1.65 -0.41 1.20
N ILE A 321 -0.71 -0.64 2.12
CA ILE A 321 -0.08 -1.94 2.31
C ILE A 321 -1.15 -2.88 2.86
N VAL A 322 -1.86 -3.55 1.96
CA VAL A 322 -2.76 -4.64 2.31
C VAL A 322 -2.04 -5.98 2.14
N PRO A 323 -2.07 -6.87 3.14
CA PRO A 323 -1.55 -8.22 2.94
C PRO A 323 -2.37 -8.92 1.86
N LYS A 324 -1.69 -9.46 0.84
CA LYS A 324 -2.28 -10.30 -0.20
C LYS A 324 -1.90 -11.76 0.03
N ILE A 325 -2.80 -12.66 -0.36
CA ILE A 325 -2.57 -14.11 -0.27
C ILE A 325 -1.57 -14.51 -1.36
N ILE A 326 -0.49 -15.19 -0.97
CA ILE A 326 0.44 -15.85 -1.89
C ILE A 326 0.05 -17.33 -1.97
N HIS A 327 -0.39 -17.78 -3.15
CA HIS A 327 -0.82 -19.16 -3.38
C HIS A 327 0.39 -20.06 -3.66
N LEU A 328 0.88 -20.77 -2.64
CA LEU A 328 1.96 -21.74 -2.79
C LEU A 328 1.44 -23.10 -3.32
N PRO A 329 2.17 -23.77 -4.23
CA PRO A 329 1.80 -25.09 -4.76
C PRO A 329 2.12 -26.22 -3.77
N ILE A 330 1.56 -26.14 -2.56
CA ILE A 330 1.74 -27.13 -1.49
C ILE A 330 0.88 -28.35 -1.77
N LYS A 331 1.46 -29.56 -1.73
CA LYS A 331 0.76 -30.83 -1.98
C LYS A 331 -0.31 -31.14 -0.93
N HIS A 332 -0.02 -30.85 0.34
CA HIS A 332 -0.90 -31.16 1.48
C HIS A 332 -1.17 -29.92 2.36
N PRO A 333 -1.90 -28.92 1.85
CA PRO A 333 -2.00 -27.59 2.47
C PRO A 333 -2.63 -27.56 3.86
N ARG A 334 -3.39 -28.60 4.26
CA ARG A 334 -4.00 -28.71 5.59
C ARG A 334 -3.06 -29.26 6.67
N SER A 335 -1.98 -29.93 6.29
CA SER A 335 -1.04 -30.57 7.23
C SER A 335 0.36 -29.97 7.16
N THR A 336 0.67 -29.19 6.13
CA THR A 336 1.94 -28.49 5.97
C THR A 336 1.87 -27.15 6.68
N ARG A 337 2.90 -26.84 7.46
CA ARG A 337 3.08 -25.52 8.07
C ARG A 337 4.25 -24.80 7.39
N ILE A 338 4.03 -23.52 7.09
CA ILE A 338 5.12 -22.60 6.76
C ILE A 338 5.82 -22.28 8.08
N THR A 339 7.11 -22.57 8.15
CA THR A 339 7.92 -22.33 9.35
C THR A 339 8.67 -21.01 9.26
N GLN A 340 9.06 -20.59 8.05
CA GLN A 340 9.81 -19.36 7.84
C GLN A 340 9.63 -18.81 6.43
N ILE A 341 9.79 -17.49 6.32
CA ILE A 341 9.87 -16.76 5.06
C ILE A 341 11.11 -15.87 5.12
N ALA A 342 11.88 -15.84 4.03
CA ALA A 342 13.00 -14.92 3.85
C ALA A 342 12.84 -14.16 2.53
N ALA A 343 13.22 -12.89 2.52
CA ALA A 343 13.14 -12.03 1.34
C ALA A 343 14.46 -11.28 1.15
N GLY A 344 14.98 -11.31 -0.08
CA GLY A 344 16.12 -10.53 -0.52
C GLY A 344 15.67 -9.31 -1.32
N ARG A 345 16.53 -8.80 -2.22
CA ARG A 345 16.22 -7.60 -3.03
C ARG A 345 14.99 -7.76 -3.92
N ALA A 346 14.87 -8.92 -4.55
CA ALA A 346 13.81 -9.20 -5.52
C ALA A 346 13.41 -10.68 -5.59
N HIS A 347 13.76 -11.47 -4.56
CA HIS A 347 13.43 -12.89 -4.47
C HIS A 347 12.92 -13.23 -3.06
N SER A 348 12.16 -14.30 -2.93
CA SER A 348 11.68 -14.79 -1.64
C SER A 348 11.73 -16.30 -1.59
N ILE A 349 12.01 -16.81 -0.39
CA ILE A 349 12.11 -18.23 -0.08
C ILE A 349 11.15 -18.53 1.07
N VAL A 350 10.42 -19.64 0.96
CA VAL A 350 9.50 -20.14 1.98
C VAL A 350 9.97 -21.52 2.39
N LEU A 351 10.18 -21.71 3.69
CA LEU A 351 10.50 -22.99 4.31
C LEU A 351 9.22 -23.58 4.91
N THR A 352 9.04 -24.89 4.72
CA THR A 352 7.93 -25.65 5.32
C THR A 352 8.46 -26.79 6.18
N ASP A 353 7.62 -27.29 7.06
CA ASP A 353 7.96 -28.41 7.95
C ASP A 353 8.08 -29.77 7.23
N ASN A 354 7.32 -29.99 6.16
CA ASN A 354 7.25 -31.30 5.50
C ASN A 354 7.08 -31.27 3.96
N SER A 355 7.03 -30.09 3.33
CA SER A 355 6.80 -29.94 1.88
C SER A 355 7.97 -29.31 1.13
N GLY A 356 9.14 -29.24 1.77
CA GLY A 356 10.35 -28.68 1.18
C GLY A 356 10.35 -27.15 1.16
N LEU A 357 11.04 -26.60 0.16
CA LEU A 357 11.24 -25.17 -0.03
C LEU A 357 10.49 -24.67 -1.27
N PHE A 358 10.07 -23.41 -1.21
CA PHE A 358 9.47 -22.70 -2.34
C PHE A 358 10.23 -21.40 -2.57
N SER A 359 10.54 -21.09 -3.83
CA SER A 359 11.18 -19.83 -4.22
C SER A 359 10.39 -19.13 -5.32
N PHE A 360 10.38 -17.81 -5.30
CA PHE A 360 9.74 -16.98 -6.32
C PHE A 360 10.39 -15.59 -6.40
N GLY A 361 10.14 -14.90 -7.51
CA GLY A 361 10.74 -13.61 -7.84
C GLY A 361 11.90 -13.74 -8.84
N ASN A 362 12.83 -12.80 -8.77
CA ASN A 362 14.00 -12.72 -9.64
C ASN A 362 14.93 -13.92 -9.45
N ASN A 363 15.42 -14.47 -10.57
CA ASN A 363 16.40 -15.55 -10.61
C ASN A 363 17.58 -15.28 -11.58
N SER A 364 17.87 -14.01 -11.90
CA SER A 364 18.97 -13.66 -12.81
C SER A 364 20.35 -14.22 -12.38
N PHE A 365 20.53 -14.52 -11.09
CA PHE A 365 21.78 -15.04 -10.54
C PHE A 365 21.65 -16.46 -9.95
N GLY A 366 20.48 -17.10 -10.08
CA GLY A 366 20.24 -18.43 -9.52
C GLY A 366 19.79 -18.44 -8.05
N GLN A 367 19.44 -17.27 -7.49
CA GLN A 367 19.05 -17.12 -6.08
C GLN A 367 17.71 -17.78 -5.74
N CYS A 368 16.89 -18.16 -6.74
CA CYS A 368 15.71 -18.99 -6.52
C CYS A 368 16.03 -20.50 -6.56
N ALA A 369 17.30 -20.91 -6.45
CA ALA A 369 17.71 -22.33 -6.46
C ALA A 369 17.27 -23.12 -7.71
N ARG A 370 17.15 -22.44 -8.85
CA ARG A 370 16.82 -23.04 -10.14
C ARG A 370 17.71 -22.47 -11.24
N GLN A 371 17.77 -23.20 -12.36
CA GLN A 371 18.52 -22.81 -13.54
C GLN A 371 18.23 -21.36 -13.97
N ILE A 372 19.30 -20.62 -14.27
CA ILE A 372 19.22 -19.25 -14.79
C ILE A 372 18.73 -19.31 -16.23
N VAL A 373 17.69 -18.53 -16.52
CA VAL A 373 17.11 -18.39 -17.86
C VAL A 373 17.45 -16.99 -18.35
N SER A 374 18.10 -16.89 -19.52
CA SER A 374 18.43 -15.59 -20.12
C SER A 374 17.16 -14.80 -20.42
N ASP A 375 17.17 -13.51 -20.13
CA ASP A 375 16.08 -12.57 -20.43
C ASP A 375 14.73 -12.95 -19.82
N GLU A 376 14.75 -13.68 -18.69
CA GLU A 376 13.54 -14.07 -17.98
C GLU A 376 12.77 -12.84 -17.44
N ILE A 377 11.52 -12.69 -17.88
CA ILE A 377 10.60 -11.67 -17.38
C ILE A 377 9.92 -12.19 -16.11
N TYR A 378 10.39 -11.75 -14.94
CA TYR A 378 9.82 -12.14 -13.65
C TYR A 378 8.66 -11.23 -13.18
N LYS A 379 8.42 -10.09 -13.85
CA LYS A 379 7.28 -9.21 -13.56
C LYS A 379 5.96 -9.90 -13.94
N ASN A 380 4.98 -9.88 -13.04
CA ASN A 380 3.67 -10.55 -13.20
C ASN A 380 3.77 -12.07 -13.43
N SER A 381 4.91 -12.68 -13.11
CA SER A 381 5.09 -14.13 -13.21
C SER A 381 4.45 -14.83 -12.02
N MET A 382 3.68 -15.88 -12.31
CA MET A 382 3.10 -16.77 -11.29
C MET A 382 4.02 -17.96 -10.97
N LEU A 383 5.27 -17.94 -11.43
CA LEU A 383 6.22 -19.02 -11.23
C LEU A 383 6.64 -19.11 -9.76
N ILE A 384 6.28 -20.23 -9.13
CA ILE A 384 6.77 -20.63 -7.82
C ILE A 384 7.52 -21.95 -7.99
N HIS A 385 8.83 -21.93 -7.73
CA HIS A 385 9.68 -23.11 -7.83
C HIS A 385 9.65 -23.88 -6.51
N SER A 386 9.20 -25.13 -6.56
CA SER A 386 9.24 -26.05 -5.41
C SER A 386 10.46 -26.98 -5.54
N PHE A 387 11.25 -27.09 -4.47
CA PHE A 387 12.48 -27.87 -4.47
C PHE A 387 12.85 -28.41 -3.08
N ASN A 388 13.82 -29.31 -3.07
CA ASN A 388 14.51 -29.78 -1.87
C ASN A 388 16.02 -29.72 -2.12
N ILE A 389 16.81 -29.60 -1.07
CA ILE A 389 18.27 -29.65 -1.13
C ILE A 389 18.69 -31.08 -0.81
N ASP A 390 19.54 -31.66 -1.66
CA ASP A 390 20.13 -32.97 -1.38
C ASP A 390 21.24 -32.82 -0.33
N LEU A 391 20.92 -33.24 0.89
CA LEU A 391 21.83 -33.16 2.03
C LEU A 391 22.78 -34.37 2.12
N ASN A 392 22.66 -35.35 1.21
CA ASN A 392 23.38 -36.64 1.26
C ASN A 392 23.26 -37.35 2.63
N ASP A 393 22.14 -37.14 3.32
CA ASP A 393 21.86 -37.64 4.67
C ASP A 393 20.34 -37.54 4.91
N ASN A 394 19.66 -38.68 5.03
CA ASN A 394 18.20 -38.72 5.14
C ASN A 394 17.67 -38.25 6.50
N ASP A 395 18.53 -38.18 7.53
CA ASP A 395 18.16 -37.73 8.88
C ASP A 395 18.46 -36.25 9.10
N ASP A 396 18.92 -35.53 8.07
CA ASP A 396 19.12 -34.08 8.13
C ASP A 396 18.04 -33.34 7.36
N LYS A 397 17.77 -32.10 7.77
CA LYS A 397 16.75 -31.23 7.15
C LYS A 397 17.16 -29.77 7.25
N ILE A 398 16.69 -28.96 6.32
CA ILE A 398 16.85 -27.50 6.39
C ILE A 398 15.95 -26.95 7.51
N ILE A 399 16.53 -26.16 8.39
CA ILE A 399 15.84 -25.55 9.56
C ILE A 399 15.79 -24.03 9.50
N ASP A 400 16.64 -23.39 8.70
CA ASP A 400 16.70 -21.93 8.59
C ASP A 400 17.06 -21.51 7.15
N ILE A 401 16.51 -20.38 6.72
CA ILE A 401 16.67 -19.77 5.39
C ILE A 401 16.99 -18.28 5.51
N ILE A 402 18.04 -17.86 4.80
CA ILE A 402 18.50 -16.46 4.83
C ILE A 402 18.61 -15.97 3.40
N CYS A 403 17.99 -14.84 3.10
CA CYS A 403 18.17 -14.14 1.83
C CYS A 403 19.06 -12.92 2.08
N GLY A 404 20.22 -12.89 1.43
CA GLY A 404 20.99 -11.67 1.26
C GLY A 404 20.42 -10.83 0.11
N GLN A 405 21.24 -9.98 -0.51
CA GLN A 405 20.75 -9.10 -1.58
C GLN A 405 20.29 -9.91 -2.81
N ASP A 406 21.17 -10.75 -3.36
CA ASP A 406 20.92 -11.61 -4.53
C ASP A 406 21.43 -13.03 -4.34
N HIS A 407 21.46 -13.50 -3.11
CA HIS A 407 21.85 -14.87 -2.77
C HIS A 407 20.98 -15.42 -1.65
N THR A 408 20.96 -16.75 -1.53
CA THR A 408 20.24 -17.47 -0.50
C THR A 408 21.17 -18.45 0.20
N LEU A 409 21.10 -18.47 1.53
CA LEU A 409 21.77 -19.43 2.40
C LEU A 409 20.73 -20.34 3.07
N PHE A 410 21.12 -21.59 3.28
CA PHE A 410 20.31 -22.61 3.92
C PHE A 410 21.12 -23.27 5.03
N LEU A 411 20.54 -23.39 6.23
CA LEU A 411 21.15 -24.06 7.36
C LEU A 411 20.41 -25.37 7.65
N SER A 412 21.16 -26.46 7.75
CA SER A 412 20.62 -27.76 8.12
C SER A 412 20.63 -28.00 9.64
N GLU A 413 19.83 -28.93 10.15
CA GLU A 413 19.78 -29.34 11.55
C GLU A 413 21.12 -29.88 12.07
N LYS A 414 21.93 -30.50 11.21
CA LYS A 414 23.29 -30.95 11.58
C LYS A 414 24.34 -29.82 11.54
N GLY A 415 23.94 -28.58 11.30
CA GLY A 415 24.81 -27.41 11.29
C GLY A 415 25.62 -27.21 10.00
N ARG A 416 25.24 -27.89 8.92
CA ARG A 416 25.81 -27.73 7.57
C ARG A 416 25.14 -26.57 6.84
N VAL A 417 25.92 -25.85 6.03
CA VAL A 417 25.48 -24.66 5.29
C VAL A 417 25.50 -24.93 3.79
N TYR A 418 24.47 -24.45 3.09
CA TYR A 418 24.35 -24.51 1.64
C TYR A 418 24.02 -23.13 1.09
N ALA A 419 24.42 -22.83 -0.15
CA ALA A 419 24.22 -21.50 -0.74
C ALA A 419 23.97 -21.54 -2.26
N CYS A 420 23.18 -20.60 -2.78
CA CYS A 420 22.99 -20.35 -4.21
C CYS A 420 22.75 -18.85 -4.48
N GLY A 421 22.97 -18.41 -5.72
CA GLY A 421 22.74 -17.05 -6.18
C GLY A 421 24.00 -16.37 -6.72
N LEU A 422 24.02 -15.04 -6.61
CA LEU A 422 25.16 -14.20 -6.95
C LEU A 422 26.35 -14.54 -6.04
N ASN A 423 27.56 -14.54 -6.59
CA ASN A 423 28.77 -14.93 -5.86
C ASN A 423 30.01 -14.07 -6.20
N THR A 424 29.82 -12.91 -6.82
CA THR A 424 30.93 -12.06 -7.30
C THR A 424 31.85 -11.58 -6.18
N ASP A 425 31.36 -11.49 -4.95
CA ASP A 425 32.11 -11.10 -3.75
C ASP A 425 32.48 -12.30 -2.86
N GLY A 426 32.15 -13.51 -3.31
CA GLY A 426 32.33 -14.74 -2.55
C GLY A 426 31.23 -14.98 -1.52
N GLN A 427 30.09 -14.28 -1.60
CA GLN A 427 29.00 -14.34 -0.62
C GLN A 427 28.40 -15.76 -0.44
N LEU A 428 28.62 -16.67 -1.39
CA LEU A 428 28.20 -18.06 -1.23
C LEU A 428 29.18 -18.91 -0.42
N GLY A 429 30.45 -18.49 -0.28
CA GLY A 429 31.45 -19.23 0.51
C GLY A 429 31.90 -20.57 -0.09
N VAL A 430 31.64 -20.82 -1.37
CA VAL A 430 31.89 -22.11 -2.06
C VAL A 430 33.30 -22.26 -2.64
N GLY A 431 34.17 -21.28 -2.44
CA GLY A 431 35.58 -21.32 -2.84
C GLY A 431 35.90 -20.79 -4.25
N HIS A 432 34.90 -20.26 -4.96
CA HIS A 432 35.02 -19.55 -6.24
C HIS A 432 34.05 -18.36 -6.26
N TYR A 433 34.03 -17.61 -7.37
CA TYR A 433 33.24 -16.36 -7.54
C TYR A 433 32.11 -16.46 -8.59
N GLU A 434 31.96 -17.62 -9.23
CA GLU A 434 30.87 -17.86 -10.18
C GLU A 434 29.51 -17.99 -9.50
N CYS A 435 28.44 -17.53 -10.18
CA CYS A 435 27.07 -17.70 -9.73
C CYS A 435 26.68 -19.18 -9.65
N VAL A 436 25.89 -19.54 -8.64
CA VAL A 436 25.49 -20.93 -8.38
C VAL A 436 23.97 -21.01 -8.40
N SER A 437 23.41 -21.80 -9.32
CA SER A 437 21.95 -21.93 -9.49
C SER A 437 21.33 -23.12 -8.77
N ARG A 438 22.15 -24.04 -8.27
CA ARG A 438 21.74 -25.18 -7.45
C ARG A 438 22.47 -25.12 -6.11
N PRO A 439 21.78 -25.16 -4.96
CA PRO A 439 22.43 -25.00 -3.66
C PRO A 439 23.66 -25.91 -3.49
N GLU A 440 24.82 -25.30 -3.29
CA GLU A 440 26.08 -25.98 -3.08
C GLU A 440 26.48 -25.93 -1.61
N ARG A 441 27.16 -26.99 -1.14
CA ARG A 441 27.60 -27.07 0.25
C ARG A 441 28.78 -26.13 0.48
N VAL A 442 28.65 -25.27 1.49
CA VAL A 442 29.69 -24.36 1.94
C VAL A 442 30.70 -25.14 2.81
N ARG A 443 31.99 -24.93 2.56
CA ARG A 443 33.12 -25.62 3.22
C ARG A 443 34.10 -24.61 3.81
N GLY A 444 35.35 -24.99 4.06
CA GLY A 444 36.36 -24.12 4.68
C GLY A 444 36.35 -24.30 6.19
N ASP A 445 36.56 -23.22 6.94
CA ASP A 445 36.72 -23.30 8.40
C ASP A 445 35.44 -23.79 9.11
N ILE A 446 34.29 -23.71 8.45
CA ILE A 446 33.00 -24.21 8.99
C ILE A 446 32.72 -25.67 8.67
N GLU A 447 33.58 -26.38 7.92
CA GLU A 447 33.27 -27.71 7.38
C GLU A 447 33.03 -28.77 8.46
N ASN A 448 33.74 -28.66 9.57
CA ASN A 448 33.64 -29.55 10.74
C ASN A 448 32.94 -28.89 11.93
N GLU A 449 32.32 -27.73 11.70
CA GLU A 449 31.63 -26.96 12.74
C GLU A 449 30.13 -27.25 12.73
N HIS A 450 29.50 -27.11 13.89
CA HIS A 450 28.05 -27.16 14.01
C HIS A 450 27.50 -25.73 14.06
N ILE A 451 27.16 -25.19 12.88
CA ILE A 451 26.59 -23.85 12.74
C ILE A 451 25.17 -23.81 13.31
N VAL A 452 24.86 -22.80 14.10
CA VAL A 452 23.56 -22.60 14.76
C VAL A 452 22.84 -21.34 14.32
N GLN A 453 23.55 -20.38 13.70
CA GLN A 453 22.95 -19.16 13.16
C GLN A 453 23.77 -18.66 11.96
N LEU A 454 23.06 -18.13 10.96
CA LEU A 454 23.64 -17.38 9.84
C LEU A 454 23.01 -15.97 9.81
N ALA A 455 23.78 -14.99 9.34
CA ALA A 455 23.27 -13.64 9.16
C ALA A 455 23.80 -13.00 7.88
N SER A 456 22.88 -12.48 7.06
CA SER A 456 23.19 -11.68 5.89
C SER A 456 21.98 -10.84 5.47
N LYS A 457 22.24 -9.60 5.02
CA LYS A 457 21.28 -8.74 4.30
C LYS A 457 21.87 -8.12 3.05
N GLY A 458 23.17 -7.81 3.07
CA GLY A 458 23.94 -7.44 1.88
C GLY A 458 24.68 -8.63 1.30
N ASP A 459 25.98 -8.46 1.08
CA ASP A 459 26.89 -9.45 0.50
C ASP A 459 27.96 -9.94 1.49
N SER A 460 27.89 -9.51 2.76
CA SER A 460 28.70 -10.05 3.86
C SER A 460 27.90 -11.08 4.65
N ILE A 461 28.57 -12.16 5.05
CA ILE A 461 27.95 -13.24 5.81
C ILE A 461 28.70 -13.42 7.12
N LEU A 462 27.94 -13.56 8.20
CA LEU A 462 28.41 -14.05 9.48
C LEU A 462 27.76 -15.41 9.78
N ALA A 463 28.53 -16.31 10.38
CA ALA A 463 28.05 -17.58 10.91
C ALA A 463 28.51 -17.76 12.36
N LEU A 464 27.65 -18.35 13.18
CA LEU A 464 27.89 -18.67 14.59
C LEU A 464 27.83 -20.18 14.78
N ASN A 465 28.87 -20.77 15.36
CA ASN A 465 28.83 -22.20 15.74
C ASN A 465 28.25 -22.39 17.15
N LYS A 466 28.00 -23.64 17.52
CA LYS A 466 27.50 -24.03 18.85
C LYS A 466 28.45 -23.69 20.00
N ALA A 467 29.75 -23.56 19.73
CA ALA A 467 30.76 -23.20 20.73
C ALA A 467 30.77 -21.69 21.05
N GLY A 468 30.11 -20.87 20.22
CA GLY A 468 30.08 -19.42 20.36
C GLY A 468 31.17 -18.68 19.58
N ASP A 469 31.81 -19.37 18.63
CA ASP A 469 32.83 -18.82 17.71
C ASP A 469 32.17 -18.25 16.45
N LEU A 470 32.81 -17.22 15.89
CA LEU A 470 32.34 -16.49 14.73
C LEU A 470 33.15 -16.81 13.48
N PHE A 471 32.44 -16.95 12.37
CA PHE A 471 33.00 -17.14 11.04
C PHE A 471 32.42 -16.10 10.09
N GLY A 472 33.14 -15.76 9.04
CA GLY A 472 32.63 -14.84 8.03
C GLY A 472 33.28 -14.97 6.66
N TRP A 473 32.54 -14.53 5.65
CA TRP A 473 32.93 -14.53 4.24
C TRP A 473 32.09 -13.53 3.43
N GLY A 474 32.34 -13.44 2.12
CA GLY A 474 31.69 -12.48 1.23
C GLY A 474 32.42 -11.13 1.15
N ASN A 475 31.65 -10.06 0.98
CA ASN A 475 32.15 -8.70 0.88
C ASN A 475 32.87 -8.27 2.18
N ASN A 476 34.07 -7.69 2.01
CA ASN A 476 34.93 -7.13 3.05
C ASN A 476 35.45 -5.71 2.72
N GLU A 477 34.87 -5.01 1.75
CA GLU A 477 35.20 -3.62 1.37
C GLU A 477 35.09 -2.64 2.55
N TYR A 478 34.23 -2.95 3.51
CA TYR A 478 33.94 -2.14 4.68
C TYR A 478 34.53 -2.72 5.97
N ARG A 479 35.53 -3.61 5.86
CA ARG A 479 36.23 -4.27 6.97
C ARG A 479 35.34 -5.14 7.87
N GLN A 480 34.25 -5.68 7.33
CA GLN A 480 33.30 -6.52 8.06
C GLN A 480 33.93 -7.79 8.62
N LEU A 481 34.92 -8.36 7.94
CA LEU A 481 35.53 -9.64 8.30
C LEU A 481 36.81 -9.48 9.12
N GLY A 482 37.33 -8.27 9.29
CA GLY A 482 38.54 -8.01 10.09
C GLY A 482 39.81 -8.74 9.62
N ILE A 483 39.80 -9.39 8.46
CA ILE A 483 40.86 -10.31 7.98
C ILE A 483 42.18 -9.53 7.77
N SER A 484 43.25 -10.05 8.39
CA SER A 484 44.58 -9.43 8.55
C SER A 484 45.61 -9.75 7.47
N ASP A 485 45.33 -10.67 6.54
CA ASP A 485 46.42 -11.38 5.86
C ASP A 485 46.77 -10.87 4.46
N ASP A 486 46.04 -9.90 3.92
CA ASP A 486 46.35 -9.31 2.61
C ASP A 486 46.90 -7.88 2.73
N PRO A 487 47.98 -7.52 2.02
CA PRO A 487 48.44 -6.14 1.90
C PRO A 487 47.27 -5.25 1.47
N VAL A 488 47.19 -4.05 2.03
CA VAL A 488 46.08 -3.08 1.87
C VAL A 488 45.73 -2.77 0.40
N ASP A 489 46.65 -3.04 -0.54
CA ASP A 489 46.50 -2.81 -1.98
C ASP A 489 46.30 -4.09 -2.82
N SER A 490 46.07 -5.24 -2.18
CA SER A 490 45.70 -6.49 -2.87
C SER A 490 44.22 -6.43 -3.27
N PRO A 491 43.85 -6.57 -4.56
CA PRO A 491 42.45 -6.67 -4.99
C PRO A 491 41.72 -7.89 -4.40
N LYS A 492 42.43 -8.83 -3.75
CA LYS A 492 41.85 -9.98 -3.03
C LYS A 492 41.51 -9.72 -1.55
N SER A 493 41.80 -8.52 -1.03
CA SER A 493 41.53 -8.17 0.38
C SER A 493 40.06 -7.85 0.67
N PHE A 494 39.27 -7.57 -0.36
CA PHE A 494 37.87 -7.10 -0.25
C PHE A 494 36.82 -8.18 -0.47
N GLN A 495 37.21 -9.38 -0.88
CA GLN A 495 36.28 -10.47 -1.20
C GLN A 495 36.80 -11.77 -0.59
N CYS A 496 35.91 -12.52 0.06
CA CYS A 496 36.26 -13.76 0.74
C CYS A 496 35.36 -14.89 0.26
N ALA A 497 35.83 -15.72 -0.67
CA ALA A 497 35.05 -16.84 -1.22
C ALA A 497 35.01 -18.10 -0.33
N LYS A 498 35.64 -18.10 0.84
CA LYS A 498 35.63 -19.25 1.77
C LYS A 498 35.38 -18.75 3.19
N PRO A 499 34.47 -19.37 3.96
CA PRO A 499 34.32 -19.13 5.38
C PRO A 499 35.66 -19.19 6.12
N ARG A 500 35.93 -18.15 6.91
CA ARG A 500 37.09 -18.06 7.79
C ARG A 500 36.66 -17.81 9.22
N HIS A 501 37.38 -18.39 10.17
CA HIS A 501 37.26 -18.00 11.56
C HIS A 501 37.60 -16.51 11.73
N LEU A 502 36.75 -15.75 12.40
CA LEU A 502 36.93 -14.31 12.56
C LEU A 502 37.90 -14.01 13.70
N ASN A 503 39.12 -13.66 13.31
CA ASN A 503 40.14 -13.06 14.17
C ASN A 503 40.33 -11.60 13.73
N PHE A 504 40.18 -10.66 14.66
CA PHE A 504 40.33 -9.24 14.38
C PHE A 504 41.81 -8.84 14.36
N ARG A 505 42.10 -7.66 13.80
CA ARG A 505 43.48 -7.20 13.50
C ARG A 505 44.40 -7.10 14.71
N ASP A 506 43.86 -6.91 15.90
CA ASP A 506 44.59 -6.89 17.17
C ASP A 506 44.81 -8.29 17.75
N GLY A 507 44.43 -9.34 17.01
CA GLY A 507 44.45 -10.73 17.46
C GLY A 507 43.29 -11.08 18.39
N SER A 508 42.36 -10.15 18.64
CA SER A 508 41.18 -10.44 19.45
C SER A 508 40.17 -11.31 18.69
N SER A 509 39.35 -12.03 19.45
CA SER A 509 38.19 -12.76 18.97
C SER A 509 37.04 -12.49 19.94
N LEU A 510 35.84 -12.31 19.40
CA LEU A 510 34.64 -12.31 20.22
C LEU A 510 34.36 -13.74 20.69
N LYS A 511 34.05 -13.90 21.97
CA LYS A 511 33.80 -15.21 22.60
C LYS A 511 32.43 -15.24 23.23
N ASN A 512 31.87 -16.45 23.38
CA ASN A 512 30.58 -16.69 24.01
C ASN A 512 29.44 -15.92 23.32
N ILE A 513 29.43 -15.86 21.99
CA ILE A 513 28.37 -15.19 21.25
C ILE A 513 27.10 -16.03 21.23
N LYS A 514 25.94 -15.38 21.42
CA LYS A 514 24.60 -16.01 21.37
C LYS A 514 23.76 -15.57 20.17
N SER A 515 24.03 -14.40 19.60
CA SER A 515 23.27 -13.85 18.47
C SER A 515 24.17 -13.02 17.57
N ILE A 516 23.96 -13.10 16.26
CA ILE A 516 24.65 -12.28 15.25
C ILE A 516 23.67 -11.60 14.30
N ALA A 517 24.09 -10.47 13.72
CA ALA A 517 23.43 -9.90 12.56
C ALA A 517 24.43 -9.19 11.62
N SER A 518 24.16 -9.22 10.32
CA SER A 518 24.98 -8.60 9.28
C SER A 518 24.11 -7.81 8.32
N GLY A 519 24.45 -6.55 8.12
CA GLY A 519 23.81 -5.62 7.20
C GLY A 519 24.49 -5.58 5.83
N GLY A 520 24.42 -4.43 5.15
CA GLY A 520 25.16 -4.18 3.92
C GLY A 520 26.65 -3.95 4.19
N SER A 521 26.95 -3.03 5.11
CA SER A 521 28.31 -2.63 5.46
C SER A 521 28.62 -2.75 6.96
N LEU A 522 27.65 -3.13 7.77
CA LEU A 522 27.74 -3.20 9.23
C LEU A 522 27.54 -4.62 9.74
N CYS A 523 28.16 -4.93 10.87
CA CYS A 523 28.07 -6.22 11.53
C CYS A 523 27.84 -6.04 13.03
N SER A 524 27.17 -7.02 13.63
CA SER A 524 26.83 -6.98 15.04
C SER A 524 26.83 -8.38 15.66
N ALA A 525 27.12 -8.43 16.96
CA ALA A 525 27.06 -9.64 17.76
C ALA A 525 26.62 -9.33 19.18
N VAL A 526 25.91 -10.26 19.81
CA VAL A 526 25.50 -10.19 21.22
C VAL A 526 26.09 -11.39 21.95
N ASP A 527 26.78 -11.15 23.06
CA ASP A 527 27.32 -12.21 23.89
C ASP A 527 26.29 -12.83 24.86
N GLN A 528 26.67 -13.91 25.53
CA GLN A 528 25.84 -14.57 26.54
C GLN A 528 25.50 -13.68 27.74
N GLN A 529 26.28 -12.62 28.00
CA GLN A 529 26.01 -11.64 29.06
C GLN A 529 25.00 -10.57 28.63
N GLY A 530 24.68 -10.49 27.33
CA GLY A 530 23.76 -9.51 26.76
C GLY A 530 24.42 -8.20 26.35
N LYS A 531 25.75 -8.18 26.17
CA LYS A 531 26.49 -7.04 25.63
C LYS A 531 26.43 -7.06 24.11
N LEU A 532 26.23 -5.88 23.51
CA LEU A 532 26.16 -5.70 22.07
C LEU A 532 27.48 -5.14 21.53
N TYR A 533 28.01 -5.81 20.51
CA TYR A 533 29.20 -5.40 19.78
C TYR A 533 28.84 -5.01 18.35
N MET A 534 29.44 -3.93 17.85
CA MET A 534 29.23 -3.40 16.49
C MET A 534 30.57 -3.11 15.80
N TRP A 535 30.64 -3.38 14.49
CA TRP A 535 31.78 -3.06 13.63
C TRP A 535 31.38 -2.95 12.16
N GLY A 536 32.33 -2.62 11.29
CA GLY A 536 32.16 -2.37 9.86
C GLY A 536 32.14 -0.87 9.55
N PHE A 537 31.21 -0.46 8.69
CA PHE A 537 31.05 0.91 8.22
C PHE A 537 29.61 1.40 8.27
N GLY A 538 29.43 2.68 8.57
CA GLY A 538 28.15 3.38 8.55
C GLY A 538 27.81 3.97 9.92
N LEU A 539 26.51 4.03 10.21
CA LEU A 539 25.99 4.54 11.48
C LEU A 539 25.90 3.40 12.50
N LEU A 540 27.03 3.14 13.17
CA LEU A 540 27.22 1.96 14.00
C LEU A 540 26.61 2.07 15.41
N GLY A 541 26.15 3.25 15.83
CA GLY A 541 25.52 3.47 17.14
C GLY A 541 26.38 4.23 18.16
N PHE A 542 27.59 4.65 17.78
CA PHE A 542 28.54 5.39 18.64
C PHE A 542 28.53 6.91 18.42
N GLY A 543 27.50 7.43 17.74
CA GLY A 543 27.42 8.83 17.35
C GLY A 543 28.06 9.12 15.98
N PRO A 544 27.95 10.36 15.49
CA PRO A 544 28.22 10.70 14.09
C PRO A 544 29.71 10.69 13.70
N LYS A 545 30.64 10.62 14.67
CA LYS A 545 32.09 10.67 14.42
C LYS A 545 32.71 9.29 14.14
N HIS A 546 32.02 8.21 14.47
CA HIS A 546 32.52 6.85 14.37
C HIS A 546 31.84 6.13 13.20
N THR A 547 32.33 6.39 11.99
CA THR A 547 31.76 5.83 10.75
C THR A 547 32.42 4.54 10.31
N THR A 548 33.62 4.22 10.80
CA THR A 548 34.35 2.99 10.49
C THR A 548 34.96 2.40 11.76
N ILE A 549 34.69 1.13 12.03
CA ILE A 549 35.23 0.39 13.17
C ILE A 549 35.64 -0.99 12.66
N ASP A 550 36.93 -1.33 12.72
CA ASP A 550 37.45 -2.61 12.21
C ASP A 550 37.71 -3.67 13.30
N ILE A 551 37.53 -3.29 14.57
CA ILE A 551 37.56 -4.17 15.74
C ILE A 551 36.24 -3.97 16.50
N PRO A 552 35.46 -5.02 16.80
CA PRO A 552 34.18 -4.89 17.48
C PRO A 552 34.26 -4.06 18.75
N GLN A 553 33.42 -3.04 18.82
CA GLN A 553 33.29 -2.19 20.00
C GLN A 553 31.97 -2.46 20.70
N GLU A 554 32.00 -2.47 22.03
CA GLU A 554 30.81 -2.65 22.87
C GLU A 554 29.99 -1.35 22.89
N ILE A 555 28.69 -1.42 22.56
CA ILE A 555 27.77 -0.31 22.79
C ILE A 555 27.38 -0.31 24.27
N PRO A 556 27.56 0.83 24.99
CA PRO A 556 27.18 0.93 26.40
C PRO A 556 25.69 0.65 26.63
N LEU A 557 25.38 -0.20 27.61
CA LEU A 557 24.00 -0.61 27.94
C LEU A 557 23.14 0.55 28.47
N GLU A 558 23.77 1.65 28.88
CA GLU A 558 23.11 2.90 29.28
C GLU A 558 22.27 3.47 28.13
N LEU A 559 22.69 3.28 26.88
CA LEU A 559 21.94 3.69 25.69
C LEU A 559 20.67 2.85 25.48
N PHE A 560 20.57 1.71 26.15
CA PHE A 560 19.41 0.80 26.13
C PHE A 560 18.58 0.87 27.42
N GLY A 561 18.80 1.90 28.24
CA GLY A 561 18.01 2.16 29.44
C GLY A 561 18.55 1.55 30.73
N LEU A 562 19.79 1.05 30.75
CA LEU A 562 20.48 0.67 31.98
C LEU A 562 20.71 1.90 32.85
N ASN A 563 20.23 1.88 34.10
CA ASN A 563 20.44 2.95 35.07
C ASN A 563 20.26 2.44 36.52
N GLU A 564 20.36 3.33 37.51
CA GLU A 564 20.27 2.95 38.93
C GLU A 564 18.93 2.30 39.32
N PHE A 565 17.85 2.56 38.57
CA PHE A 565 16.51 2.01 38.78
C PHE A 565 16.22 0.79 37.89
N ASN A 566 16.95 0.63 36.78
CA ASN A 566 16.83 -0.49 35.86
C ASN A 566 18.20 -1.14 35.64
N ARG A 567 18.57 -2.07 36.54
CA ARG A 567 19.93 -2.62 36.64
C ARG A 567 20.14 -3.94 35.88
N ASP A 568 19.09 -4.54 35.33
CA ASP A 568 19.14 -5.84 34.64
C ASP A 568 18.76 -5.70 33.16
N VAL A 569 19.23 -4.63 32.52
CA VAL A 569 19.07 -4.46 31.07
C VAL A 569 20.11 -5.30 30.36
N LYS A 570 19.66 -6.15 29.44
CA LYS A 570 20.50 -6.96 28.56
C LYS A 570 19.94 -6.92 27.16
N ILE A 571 20.81 -6.98 26.15
CA ILE A 571 20.38 -7.21 24.78
C ILE A 571 20.07 -8.70 24.62
N ASP A 572 18.87 -8.98 24.13
CA ASP A 572 18.41 -10.33 23.86
C ASP A 572 18.72 -10.73 22.42
N HIS A 573 18.29 -9.90 21.47
CA HIS A 573 18.42 -10.12 20.05
C HIS A 573 18.89 -8.84 19.33
N VAL A 574 19.65 -9.04 18.24
CA VAL A 574 20.04 -7.98 17.32
C VAL A 574 19.64 -8.37 15.90
N THR A 575 19.25 -7.39 15.10
CA THR A 575 18.90 -7.56 13.69
C THR A 575 19.41 -6.37 12.90
N CYS A 576 19.95 -6.62 11.72
CA CYS A 576 20.40 -5.58 10.80
C CYS A 576 19.47 -5.52 9.58
N GLY A 577 19.23 -4.31 9.08
CA GLY A 577 18.81 -4.05 7.71
C GLY A 577 20.04 -3.80 6.84
N LEU A 578 19.87 -3.17 5.68
CA LEU A 578 21.02 -2.82 4.84
C LEU A 578 21.93 -1.78 5.52
N LEU A 579 21.34 -0.74 6.10
CA LEU A 579 22.07 0.40 6.70
C LEU A 579 21.49 0.83 8.07
N SER A 580 20.67 -0.03 8.66
CA SER A 580 20.01 0.17 9.95
C SER A 580 20.20 -1.04 10.85
N THR A 581 20.06 -0.84 12.15
CA THR A 581 20.17 -1.89 13.17
C THR A 581 19.03 -1.74 14.16
N ALA A 582 18.51 -2.89 14.62
CA ALA A 582 17.54 -3.00 15.67
C ALA A 582 18.08 -3.93 16.77
N ALA A 583 17.87 -3.56 18.03
CA ALA A 583 18.15 -4.39 19.18
C ALA A 583 16.90 -4.51 20.04
N ILE A 584 16.65 -5.72 20.54
CA ILE A 584 15.55 -6.02 21.47
C ILE A 584 16.16 -6.32 22.83
N THR A 585 15.70 -5.64 23.88
CA THR A 585 16.14 -5.91 25.25
C THR A 585 15.44 -7.15 25.82
N ASN A 586 15.94 -7.70 26.93
CA ASN A 586 15.28 -8.79 27.68
C ASN A 586 13.84 -8.45 28.14
N ASN A 587 13.50 -7.15 28.23
CA ASN A 587 12.15 -6.67 28.55
C ASN A 587 11.24 -6.56 27.30
N GLY A 588 11.76 -6.85 26.11
CA GLY A 588 11.03 -6.72 24.84
C GLY A 588 10.86 -5.28 24.39
N GLU A 589 11.78 -4.39 24.78
CA GLU A 589 11.84 -3.01 24.29
C GLU A 589 12.69 -2.97 23.02
N LEU A 590 12.22 -2.25 22.00
CA LEU A 590 12.89 -2.12 20.72
C LEU A 590 13.71 -0.82 20.68
N PHE A 591 14.97 -0.94 20.28
CA PHE A 591 15.86 0.18 19.99
C PHE A 591 16.33 0.09 18.55
N MET A 592 16.33 1.20 17.82
CA MET A 592 16.73 1.26 16.42
C MET A 592 17.66 2.43 16.16
N TRP A 593 18.59 2.24 15.22
CA TRP A 593 19.49 3.29 14.73
C TRP A 593 19.98 2.99 13.32
N GLY A 594 20.61 3.98 12.70
CA GLY A 594 21.14 3.92 11.35
C GLY A 594 20.42 4.86 10.40
N LYS A 595 20.38 4.48 9.11
CA LYS A 595 19.69 5.26 8.08
C LYS A 595 18.18 5.21 8.29
N ASN A 596 17.51 6.37 8.21
CA ASN A 596 16.07 6.52 8.46
C ASN A 596 15.29 6.84 7.18
N ARG A 597 15.41 5.96 6.18
CA ARG A 597 14.77 6.18 4.88
C ARG A 597 13.26 6.02 5.02
N TYR A 598 12.48 7.05 4.65
CA TYR A 598 11.01 7.06 4.74
C TYR A 598 10.47 6.71 6.14
N GLY A 599 11.19 7.07 7.21
CA GLY A 599 10.76 6.76 8.58
C GLY A 599 10.94 5.29 8.99
N SER A 600 11.79 4.53 8.29
CA SER A 600 12.00 3.10 8.53
C SER A 600 12.44 2.74 9.96
N LEU A 601 13.00 3.69 10.72
CA LEU A 601 13.35 3.46 12.13
C LEU A 601 12.14 3.48 13.07
N GLY A 602 11.00 4.01 12.64
CA GLY A 602 9.79 4.09 13.46
C GLY A 602 9.90 5.06 14.65
N VAL A 603 10.78 6.06 14.53
CA VAL A 603 10.95 7.14 15.52
C VAL A 603 10.18 8.40 15.08
N GLU A 604 9.95 9.35 15.98
CA GLU A 604 9.11 10.54 15.74
C GLU A 604 9.73 11.59 14.79
N PHE A 605 10.87 11.29 14.19
CA PHE A 605 11.63 12.23 13.36
C PHE A 605 12.23 11.52 12.14
N ASP A 606 12.52 12.28 11.08
CA ASP A 606 12.90 11.76 9.77
C ASP A 606 14.42 11.66 9.57
N GLU A 607 15.23 12.20 10.48
CA GLU A 607 16.68 12.16 10.36
C GLU A 607 17.26 10.77 10.65
N ASP A 608 18.43 10.52 10.05
CA ASP A 608 19.27 9.37 10.39
C ASP A 608 19.64 9.40 11.87
N SER A 609 19.59 8.24 12.54
CA SER A 609 19.99 8.14 13.93
C SER A 609 21.39 7.55 14.08
N PRO A 610 22.39 8.31 14.54
CA PRO A 610 23.75 7.79 14.74
C PRO A 610 23.91 7.00 16.06
N MET A 611 22.85 6.91 16.88
CA MET A 611 22.84 6.25 18.19
C MET A 611 21.54 5.45 18.39
N PRO A 612 21.53 4.41 19.24
CA PRO A 612 20.32 3.67 19.58
C PRO A 612 19.21 4.60 20.10
N MET A 613 18.04 4.54 19.46
CA MET A 613 16.85 5.27 19.87
C MET A 613 15.75 4.28 20.21
N ARG A 614 15.08 4.48 21.34
CA ARG A 614 13.93 3.66 21.72
C ARG A 614 12.78 3.91 20.75
N VAL A 615 12.23 2.83 20.20
CA VAL A 615 11.03 2.86 19.35
C VAL A 615 9.81 2.60 20.23
N PHE A 616 8.81 3.48 20.17
CA PHE A 616 7.60 3.31 20.94
C PHE A 616 6.65 2.33 20.24
N VAL A 617 6.53 1.12 20.79
CA VAL A 617 5.56 0.12 20.36
C VAL A 617 4.65 -0.20 21.55
N PRO A 618 3.31 -0.08 21.44
CA PRO A 618 2.38 -0.34 22.54
C PRO A 618 2.17 -1.85 22.80
N ALA A 619 3.24 -2.65 22.70
CA ALA A 619 3.27 -4.09 22.89
C ALA A 619 4.71 -4.57 23.15
N ARG A 620 4.85 -5.78 23.70
CA ARG A 620 6.18 -6.41 23.87
C ARG A 620 6.67 -6.90 22.52
N VAL A 621 7.81 -6.38 22.05
CA VAL A 621 8.41 -6.81 20.78
C VAL A 621 9.12 -8.15 20.99
N THR A 622 8.83 -9.11 20.11
CA THR A 622 9.40 -10.47 20.16
C THR A 622 10.35 -10.77 19.01
N SER A 623 10.15 -10.10 17.88
CA SER A 623 11.03 -10.20 16.72
C SER A 623 10.87 -8.95 15.85
N VAL A 624 11.88 -8.65 15.05
CA VAL A 624 11.89 -7.52 14.13
C VAL A 624 12.53 -7.95 12.82
N ALA A 625 11.98 -7.47 11.71
CA ALA A 625 12.54 -7.63 10.37
C ALA A 625 12.76 -6.25 9.76
N LEU A 626 13.97 -6.01 9.27
CA LEU A 626 14.38 -4.75 8.66
C LEU A 626 14.51 -4.91 7.15
N GLY A 627 13.74 -4.10 6.42
CA GLY A 627 13.87 -3.90 4.99
C GLY A 627 14.85 -2.78 4.64
N PRO A 628 14.97 -2.40 3.35
CA PRO A 628 15.77 -1.26 2.93
C PRO A 628 15.20 0.09 3.41
N ASP A 629 13.90 0.16 3.62
CA ASP A 629 13.15 1.40 3.87
C ASP A 629 11.84 1.18 4.65
N HIS A 630 11.69 0.03 5.31
CA HIS A 630 10.53 -0.30 6.13
C HIS A 630 10.92 -1.31 7.21
N THR A 631 10.09 -1.41 8.25
CA THR A 631 10.31 -2.29 9.40
C THR A 631 9.04 -3.02 9.78
N PHE A 632 9.16 -4.31 10.07
CA PHE A 632 8.08 -5.12 10.64
C PHE A 632 8.48 -5.59 12.03
N ALA A 633 7.62 -5.36 13.03
CA ALA A 633 7.80 -5.87 14.38
C ALA A 633 6.69 -6.89 14.69
N LEU A 634 7.09 -8.09 15.13
CA LEU A 634 6.17 -9.07 15.68
C LEU A 634 6.05 -8.84 17.18
N CYS A 635 4.83 -8.54 17.62
CA CYS A 635 4.57 -8.09 18.98
C CYS A 635 3.56 -8.99 19.70
N LYS A 636 3.71 -9.08 21.02
CA LYS A 636 2.72 -9.66 21.92
C LYS A 636 2.09 -8.54 22.75
N GLY A 637 0.75 -8.48 22.78
CA GLY A 637 0.02 -7.54 23.63
C GLY A 637 0.45 -7.67 25.09
N TYR A 638 0.39 -6.57 25.83
CA TYR A 638 0.72 -6.56 27.27
C TYR A 638 -0.35 -7.24 28.14
N VAL A 639 -1.57 -7.40 27.60
CA VAL A 639 -2.74 -8.00 28.26
C VAL A 639 -3.09 -9.34 27.64
#